data_AF-A0A4Q5XG77-F1
#
_entry.id   AF-A0A4Q5XG77-F1
#
_cell.length_a   1.000
_cell.length_b   1.000
_cell.length_c   1.000
_cell.angle_alpha   90.00
_cell.angle_beta   90.00
_cell.angle_gamma   90.00
#
_symmetry.space_group_name_H-M   'P 1'
#
loop_
_entity.id
_entity.type
_entity.pdbx_description
1 polymer ?
#
loop_
_entity_poly.entity_id
_entity_poly.type
_entity_poly.pdbx_seq_one_letter_code
_entity_poly.pdbx_strand_id
1 'polypeptide(L)'
;MTPPRPSCDARLLELPRRVVSLLHISDLHVTAPNTSLGQIWIAVDAALRKERTRTFDFIVVSGDLTQQAERKEYEALQEFTRATLLPLTKNQQKARIIFVPGNHDVSWASDGWTLQPFSAFGDGELKEMLTKYKRNPLGSDFRLHVSALGHLELRRKSEKYPERLSEAQRFLNEFYDDSPPGDEQRRFKLLEDENDWSAHIFPEEGIAFYGFNSCWGNDQFWTGAHIDPRSISRAANHANEHAKDMLRIAVWHHGLTSDSQRPDYLATLTLGYLRSAGFQLGLHGHTHKAELESLTDVLGDAFAVVATGSLGAGHAERPDAVGNQFTIGKLFAPSHGRFQCFDRDGGNGSYKPKRAWRVTLGAPSNEEGKRSSCTLHTRVCHVGEDGLAHVWVHLEDVHIASSIVLAHMSQPFAGVRGDLEAETNLGNVPVHRNDLADGCVRFVIYGDGSYTRLSWSYGVSNGFALSQADIERRPLESAKWDPILENGEQAWHHRVRFDAERVTYGIHFKGKPSPNIHAVTALAEVDEQDSTSTDRSRRRDEREQRRVQTVSDEDMVGMVVDGPVVGHRYAAAYRLGTAGTLANQSVQSFIDDLVKTRRTDMTRAEAEIDVEQAVAQRVNQILGAKPVSWVCFLWNSELRRLQPAFGVFPPQTWGRQFKCGHGVAGHSFRFSRVAAWHHDPGDPGRTIIYERLNGSREHDWIVCIPLRTGTGRDAPSVGVFSFSGYDFESGSGRQLAVAAKTGKADKNNALISRLMHGLHGAFWSACRQSALVESHRGVGEEIDAILG
;
A
#
# COMPACT_ATOMS: atom_id res chain seq x y z
N MET A 1 -15.11 -23.10 21.03
CA MET A 1 -15.80 -22.02 20.27
C MET A 1 -14.74 -21.09 19.74
N THR A 2 -14.53 -21.08 18.42
CA THR A 2 -13.68 -20.10 17.77
C THR A 2 -14.27 -18.72 18.07
N PRO A 3 -13.47 -17.73 18.54
CA PRO A 3 -13.99 -16.39 18.76
C PRO A 3 -14.64 -15.85 17.48
N PRO A 4 -15.68 -15.00 17.58
CA PRO A 4 -16.28 -14.39 16.40
C PRO A 4 -15.17 -13.70 15.59
N ARG A 5 -15.15 -13.93 14.28
CA ARG A 5 -14.18 -13.29 13.39
C ARG A 5 -14.37 -11.77 13.49
N PRO A 6 -13.36 -11.02 13.94
CA PRO A 6 -13.48 -9.58 14.07
C PRO A 6 -13.59 -8.95 12.68
N SER A 7 -14.58 -8.08 12.48
CA SER A 7 -14.56 -7.14 11.35
C SER A 7 -13.44 -6.11 11.54
N CYS A 8 -13.17 -5.31 10.51
CA CYS A 8 -12.34 -4.12 10.66
C CYS A 8 -12.81 -3.28 11.87
N ASP A 9 -11.87 -2.69 12.62
CA ASP A 9 -12.20 -1.73 13.68
C ASP A 9 -12.89 -0.52 13.04
N ALA A 10 -14.09 -0.17 13.52
CA ALA A 10 -14.89 0.92 12.97
C ALA A 10 -14.11 2.25 12.95
N ARG A 11 -13.23 2.48 13.94
CA ARG A 11 -12.38 3.67 14.02
C ARG A 11 -11.45 3.81 12.81
N LEU A 12 -10.97 2.69 12.24
CA LEU A 12 -10.13 2.70 11.05
C LEU A 12 -10.97 2.94 9.78
N LEU A 13 -12.22 2.48 9.75
CA LEU A 13 -13.11 2.73 8.61
C LEU A 13 -13.64 4.16 8.57
N GLU A 14 -13.80 4.79 9.74
CA GLU A 14 -14.25 6.18 9.90
C GLU A 14 -13.19 7.21 9.48
N LEU A 15 -11.90 6.82 9.39
CA LEU A 15 -10.86 7.70 8.89
C LEU A 15 -11.14 8.14 7.44
N PRO A 16 -10.98 9.45 7.14
CA PRO A 16 -11.36 10.03 5.87
C PRO A 16 -10.62 9.36 4.72
N ARG A 17 -11.35 9.10 3.63
CA ARG A 17 -10.78 8.60 2.37
C ARG A 17 -10.01 9.71 1.67
N ARG A 18 -8.72 9.47 1.40
CA ARG A 18 -7.88 10.30 0.53
C ARG A 18 -7.99 9.79 -0.90
N VAL A 19 -9.16 9.99 -1.49
CA VAL A 19 -9.48 9.64 -2.89
C VAL A 19 -9.86 10.91 -3.60
N VAL A 20 -9.24 11.16 -4.75
CA VAL A 20 -9.57 12.32 -5.56
C VAL A 20 -10.69 11.97 -6.52
N SER A 21 -11.78 12.71 -6.43
CA SER A 21 -12.95 12.62 -7.29
C SER A 21 -12.83 13.61 -8.46
N LEU A 22 -13.05 13.10 -9.67
CA LEU A 22 -12.94 13.85 -10.91
C LEU A 22 -14.23 13.72 -11.71
N LEU A 23 -14.76 14.82 -12.22
CA LEU A 23 -15.75 14.79 -13.30
C LEU A 23 -15.04 15.12 -14.61
N HIS A 24 -15.17 14.27 -15.62
CA HIS A 24 -14.62 14.49 -16.95
C HIS A 24 -15.77 14.57 -17.97
N ILE A 25 -15.89 15.75 -18.58
CA ILE A 25 -16.84 16.07 -19.64
C ILE A 25 -16.09 16.62 -20.85
N SER A 26 -16.69 16.50 -22.03
CA SER A 26 -16.15 17.04 -23.28
C SER A 26 -17.28 17.42 -24.21
N ASP A 27 -16.94 18.15 -25.27
CA ASP A 27 -17.79 18.37 -26.44
C ASP A 27 -19.12 18.98 -26.01
N LEU A 28 -19.00 20.16 -25.37
CA LEU A 28 -20.12 20.93 -24.84
C LEU A 28 -20.93 21.62 -25.95
N HIS A 29 -20.38 21.67 -27.15
CA HIS A 29 -21.01 22.25 -28.33
C HIS A 29 -22.45 21.74 -28.54
N VAL A 30 -23.41 22.65 -28.48
CA VAL A 30 -24.84 22.30 -28.58
C VAL A 30 -25.31 22.49 -30.01
N THR A 31 -25.61 21.39 -30.70
CA THR A 31 -26.04 21.44 -32.11
C THR A 31 -27.52 21.21 -32.33
N ALA A 32 -28.23 20.77 -31.29
CA ALA A 32 -29.69 20.67 -31.31
C ALA A 32 -30.34 22.08 -31.26
N PRO A 33 -31.23 22.43 -32.21
CA PRO A 33 -31.91 23.72 -32.21
C PRO A 33 -32.66 23.97 -30.90
N ASN A 34 -32.63 25.21 -30.41
CA ASN A 34 -33.33 25.65 -29.19
C ASN A 34 -32.97 24.87 -27.91
N THR A 35 -31.82 24.23 -27.88
CA THR A 35 -31.29 23.53 -26.70
C THR A 35 -30.18 24.36 -26.07
N SER A 36 -30.15 24.42 -24.74
CA SER A 36 -29.11 25.09 -23.95
C SER A 36 -28.30 24.08 -23.12
N LEU A 37 -27.07 24.46 -22.74
CA LEU A 37 -26.24 23.67 -21.82
C LEU A 37 -26.98 23.33 -20.51
N GLY A 38 -27.73 24.28 -19.96
CA GLY A 38 -28.53 24.08 -18.76
C GLY A 38 -29.59 22.99 -18.91
N GLN A 39 -30.27 22.92 -20.07
CA GLN A 39 -31.26 21.86 -20.33
C GLN A 39 -30.63 20.48 -20.46
N ILE A 40 -29.45 20.39 -21.09
CA ILE A 40 -28.69 19.14 -21.19
C ILE A 40 -28.26 18.68 -19.78
N TRP A 41 -27.82 19.62 -18.95
CA TRP A 41 -27.31 19.34 -17.61
C TRP A 41 -28.35 18.74 -16.66
N ILE A 42 -29.66 19.03 -16.82
CA ILE A 42 -30.72 18.50 -15.93
C ILE A 42 -30.62 16.97 -15.79
N ALA A 43 -30.38 16.26 -16.90
CA ALA A 43 -30.27 14.81 -16.90
C ALA A 43 -28.96 14.32 -16.25
N VAL A 44 -27.88 15.10 -16.38
CA VAL A 44 -26.59 14.84 -15.71
C VAL A 44 -26.72 15.04 -14.20
N ASP A 45 -27.26 16.17 -13.75
CA ASP A 45 -27.49 16.47 -12.34
C ASP A 45 -28.36 15.39 -11.67
N ALA A 46 -29.42 14.93 -12.36
CA ALA A 46 -30.24 13.84 -11.88
C ALA A 46 -29.45 12.52 -11.69
N ALA A 47 -28.49 12.23 -12.58
CA ALA A 47 -27.62 11.06 -12.45
C ALA A 47 -26.58 11.24 -11.33
N LEU A 48 -25.94 12.40 -11.22
CA LEU A 48 -24.99 12.72 -10.15
C LEU A 48 -25.64 12.61 -8.76
N ARG A 49 -26.88 13.09 -8.62
CA ARG A 49 -27.67 12.94 -7.38
C ARG A 49 -27.95 11.48 -7.03
N LYS A 50 -28.26 10.63 -8.03
CA LYS A 50 -28.46 9.18 -7.82
C LYS A 50 -27.19 8.49 -7.34
N GLU A 51 -26.05 8.88 -7.91
CA GLU A 51 -24.71 8.41 -7.48
C GLU A 51 -24.26 9.00 -6.13
N ARG A 52 -25.10 9.83 -5.48
CA ARG A 52 -24.80 10.57 -4.24
C ARG A 52 -23.52 11.41 -4.34
N THR A 53 -23.13 11.79 -5.55
CA THR A 53 -21.96 12.63 -5.80
C THR A 53 -22.41 14.08 -5.89
N ARG A 54 -22.06 14.89 -4.89
CA ARG A 54 -22.48 16.31 -4.80
C ARG A 54 -21.35 17.30 -5.04
N THR A 55 -20.12 16.85 -4.88
CA THR A 55 -18.91 17.67 -5.02
C THR A 55 -17.79 16.82 -5.62
N PHE A 56 -16.95 17.43 -6.43
CA PHE A 56 -15.76 16.86 -7.04
C PHE A 56 -14.53 17.65 -6.61
N ASP A 57 -13.39 16.98 -6.48
CA ASP A 57 -12.11 17.66 -6.25
C ASP A 57 -11.69 18.44 -7.50
N PHE A 58 -11.98 17.89 -8.68
CA PHE A 58 -11.68 18.50 -9.98
C PHE A 58 -12.78 18.24 -11.01
N ILE A 59 -12.94 19.17 -11.95
CA ILE A 59 -13.73 19.00 -13.16
C ILE A 59 -12.81 19.25 -14.35
N VAL A 60 -12.78 18.34 -15.32
CA VAL A 60 -12.02 18.47 -16.56
C VAL A 60 -13.00 18.61 -17.72
N VAL A 61 -12.81 19.65 -18.53
CA VAL A 61 -13.55 19.94 -19.76
C VAL A 61 -12.56 19.88 -20.93
N SER A 62 -12.54 18.73 -21.62
CA SER A 62 -11.48 18.37 -22.57
C SER A 62 -11.76 18.79 -24.02
N GLY A 63 -12.20 20.03 -24.24
CA GLY A 63 -12.36 20.60 -25.57
C GLY A 63 -13.78 20.68 -26.10
N ASP A 64 -13.87 21.33 -27.27
CA ASP A 64 -15.09 21.78 -27.94
C ASP A 64 -16.06 22.44 -26.97
N LEU A 65 -15.56 23.53 -26.40
CA LEU A 65 -16.26 24.35 -25.41
C LEU A 65 -17.46 25.08 -26.05
N THR A 66 -17.35 25.37 -27.34
CA THR A 66 -18.31 26.08 -28.18
C THR A 66 -18.51 25.37 -29.53
N GLN A 67 -19.49 25.78 -30.34
CA GLN A 67 -19.74 25.17 -31.65
C GLN A 67 -19.03 25.91 -32.79
N GLN A 68 -18.93 27.24 -32.70
CA GLN A 68 -18.38 28.08 -33.78
C GLN A 68 -17.39 29.14 -33.27
N ALA A 69 -16.93 29.01 -32.03
CA ALA A 69 -16.08 29.99 -31.36
C ALA A 69 -16.67 31.41 -31.32
N GLU A 70 -18.00 31.54 -31.25
CA GLU A 70 -18.65 32.86 -31.19
C GLU A 70 -18.70 33.41 -29.77
N ARG A 71 -18.59 34.75 -29.62
CA ARG A 71 -18.61 35.42 -28.31
C ARG A 71 -19.78 35.01 -27.43
N LYS A 72 -20.99 34.99 -27.99
CA LYS A 72 -22.23 34.64 -27.26
C LYS A 72 -22.20 33.21 -26.68
N GLU A 73 -21.51 32.29 -27.35
CA GLU A 73 -21.41 30.89 -26.90
C GLU A 73 -20.50 30.79 -25.67
N TYR A 74 -19.38 31.53 -25.69
CA TYR A 74 -18.49 31.65 -24.53
C TYR A 74 -19.14 32.38 -23.35
N GLU A 75 -19.97 33.40 -23.60
CA GLU A 75 -20.74 34.08 -22.54
C GLU A 75 -21.75 33.12 -21.89
N ALA A 76 -22.45 32.31 -22.70
CA ALA A 76 -23.34 31.27 -22.20
C ALA A 76 -22.58 30.18 -21.42
N LEU A 77 -21.39 29.77 -21.89
CA LEU A 77 -20.52 28.84 -21.19
C LEU A 77 -20.03 29.40 -19.86
N GLN A 78 -19.68 30.69 -19.81
CA GLN A 78 -19.22 31.34 -18.59
C GLN A 78 -20.33 31.35 -17.52
N GLU A 79 -21.55 31.67 -17.92
CA GLU A 79 -22.71 31.64 -17.01
C GLU A 79 -23.04 30.20 -16.57
N PHE A 80 -23.05 29.25 -17.51
CA PHE A 80 -23.23 27.84 -17.20
C PHE A 80 -22.18 27.33 -16.20
N THR A 81 -20.91 27.67 -16.41
CA THR A 81 -19.80 27.26 -15.53
C THR A 81 -19.97 27.85 -14.14
N ARG A 82 -20.29 29.15 -14.04
CA ARG A 82 -20.50 29.84 -12.76
C ARG A 82 -21.70 29.28 -11.99
N ALA A 83 -22.82 29.07 -12.67
CA ALA A 83 -24.07 28.63 -12.03
C ALA A 83 -24.11 27.12 -11.74
N THR A 84 -23.35 26.32 -12.50
CA THR A 84 -23.52 24.86 -12.51
C THR A 84 -22.25 24.09 -12.15
N LEU A 85 -21.12 24.35 -12.82
CA LEU A 85 -19.90 23.55 -12.61
C LEU A 85 -19.13 23.99 -11.35
N LEU A 86 -19.00 25.31 -11.13
CA LEU A 86 -18.27 25.86 -9.99
C LEU A 86 -18.85 25.44 -8.63
N PRO A 87 -20.18 25.41 -8.41
CA PRO A 87 -20.75 24.90 -7.16
C PRO A 87 -20.47 23.41 -6.89
N LEU A 88 -20.11 22.64 -7.93
CA LEU A 88 -19.78 21.23 -7.82
C LEU A 88 -18.32 20.99 -7.48
N THR A 89 -17.44 22.00 -7.47
CA THR A 89 -16.03 21.79 -7.08
C THR A 89 -15.79 22.00 -5.59
N LYS A 90 -14.80 21.30 -5.06
CA LYS A 90 -14.28 21.51 -3.71
C LYS A 90 -13.89 22.98 -3.53
N ASN A 91 -14.42 23.61 -2.49
CA ASN A 91 -14.22 25.02 -2.15
C ASN A 91 -14.62 26.01 -3.27
N GLN A 92 -15.37 25.58 -4.30
CA GLN A 92 -15.79 26.42 -5.43
C GLN A 92 -14.63 27.21 -6.07
N GLN A 93 -13.46 26.57 -6.18
CA GLN A 93 -12.26 27.20 -6.75
C GLN A 93 -12.23 27.03 -8.26
N LYS A 94 -12.10 28.15 -8.99
CA LYS A 94 -12.08 28.15 -10.47
C LYS A 94 -10.91 27.34 -11.04
N ALA A 95 -9.74 27.38 -10.40
CA ALA A 95 -8.56 26.61 -10.82
C ALA A 95 -8.76 25.09 -10.84
N ARG A 96 -9.79 24.58 -10.14
CA ARG A 96 -10.16 23.15 -10.11
C ARG A 96 -11.06 22.74 -11.28
N ILE A 97 -11.46 23.67 -12.14
CA ILE A 97 -12.09 23.39 -13.42
C ILE A 97 -11.04 23.59 -14.50
N ILE A 98 -10.62 22.52 -15.15
CA ILE A 98 -9.56 22.51 -16.16
C ILE A 98 -10.22 22.52 -17.53
N PHE A 99 -10.12 23.65 -18.22
CA PHE A 99 -10.58 23.83 -19.59
C PHE A 99 -9.43 23.65 -20.59
N VAL A 100 -9.70 22.98 -21.70
CA VAL A 100 -8.82 22.89 -22.87
C VAL A 100 -9.65 23.23 -24.12
N PRO A 101 -9.11 23.90 -25.15
CA PRO A 101 -9.83 24.16 -26.40
C PRO A 101 -9.88 22.93 -27.32
N GLY A 102 -10.95 22.80 -28.10
CA GLY A 102 -11.09 21.86 -29.21
C GLY A 102 -11.12 22.53 -30.59
N ASN A 103 -11.39 21.77 -31.64
CA ASN A 103 -11.38 22.28 -33.02
C ASN A 103 -12.57 23.21 -33.31
N HIS A 104 -13.70 23.06 -32.61
CA HIS A 104 -14.83 23.98 -32.71
C HIS A 104 -14.59 25.32 -31.99
N ASP A 105 -13.56 25.39 -31.15
CA ASP A 105 -13.13 26.63 -30.48
C ASP A 105 -12.18 27.47 -31.34
N VAL A 106 -11.82 26.98 -32.53
CA VAL A 106 -11.09 27.73 -33.54
C VAL A 106 -12.10 28.52 -34.38
N SER A 107 -11.93 29.83 -34.47
CA SER A 107 -12.74 30.69 -35.35
C SER A 107 -12.25 30.59 -36.79
N TRP A 108 -13.08 30.02 -37.67
CA TRP A 108 -12.74 29.84 -39.08
C TRP A 108 -12.96 31.13 -39.90
N ALA A 109 -13.70 32.09 -39.35
CA ALA A 109 -13.93 33.41 -39.92
C ALA A 109 -12.73 34.37 -39.77
N SER A 110 -11.67 33.96 -39.08
CA SER A 110 -10.47 34.77 -38.85
C SER A 110 -9.67 35.01 -40.13
N ASP A 111 -9.27 36.27 -40.39
CA ASP A 111 -8.45 36.74 -41.53
C ASP A 111 -6.95 36.34 -41.41
N GLY A 112 -6.67 35.16 -40.85
CA GLY A 112 -5.32 34.67 -40.54
C GLY A 112 -4.47 34.29 -41.77
N TRP A 113 -5.01 34.46 -42.98
CA TRP A 113 -4.43 33.97 -44.21
C TRP A 113 -4.52 35.00 -45.34
N THR A 114 -3.39 35.27 -45.98
CA THR A 114 -3.31 36.15 -47.15
C THR A 114 -3.06 35.31 -48.41
N LEU A 115 -3.86 35.54 -49.46
CA LEU A 115 -3.62 34.93 -50.77
C LEU A 115 -2.35 35.51 -51.39
N GLN A 116 -1.47 34.62 -51.86
CA GLN A 116 -0.23 34.98 -52.53
C GLN A 116 -0.23 34.42 -53.96
N PRO A 117 0.07 35.24 -54.98
CA PRO A 117 0.27 34.68 -56.32
C PRO A 117 1.59 33.91 -56.34
N PHE A 118 1.64 32.79 -57.07
CA PHE A 118 2.88 32.02 -57.25
C PHE A 118 4.02 32.86 -57.85
N SER A 119 3.67 33.85 -58.69
CA SER A 119 4.62 34.80 -59.29
C SER A 119 5.25 35.78 -58.29
N ALA A 120 4.79 35.84 -57.04
CA ALA A 120 5.44 36.64 -56.00
C ALA A 120 6.76 36.04 -55.49
N PHE A 121 7.08 34.80 -55.85
CA PHE A 121 8.26 34.07 -55.37
C PHE A 121 9.16 33.71 -56.53
N GLY A 122 10.48 33.77 -56.33
CA GLY A 122 11.44 33.24 -57.31
C GLY A 122 11.43 31.70 -57.33
N ASP A 123 11.82 31.08 -58.44
CA ASP A 123 11.80 29.61 -58.62
C ASP A 123 12.54 28.84 -57.50
N GLY A 124 13.68 29.37 -57.05
CA GLY A 124 14.46 28.77 -55.96
C GLY A 124 13.75 28.84 -54.60
N GLU A 125 13.18 30.00 -54.28
CA GLU A 125 12.42 30.24 -53.05
C GLU A 125 11.14 29.38 -53.02
N LEU A 126 10.41 29.34 -54.14
CA LEU A 126 9.22 28.51 -54.28
C LEU A 126 9.55 27.03 -54.11
N LYS A 127 10.65 26.55 -54.70
CA LYS A 127 11.11 25.16 -54.54
C LYS A 127 11.45 24.84 -53.08
N GLU A 128 12.15 25.73 -52.38
CA GLU A 128 12.48 25.56 -50.96
C GLU A 128 11.22 25.53 -50.09
N MET A 129 10.32 26.49 -50.30
CA MET A 129 9.03 26.58 -49.60
C MET A 129 8.18 25.33 -49.81
N LEU A 130 8.02 24.86 -51.05
CA LEU A 130 7.28 23.63 -51.36
C LEU A 130 7.96 22.40 -50.79
N THR A 131 9.30 22.37 -50.72
CA THR A 131 10.05 21.27 -50.08
C THR A 131 9.82 21.24 -48.57
N LYS A 132 9.83 22.42 -47.91
CA LYS A 132 9.50 22.56 -46.49
C LYS A 132 8.06 22.12 -46.22
N TYR A 133 7.10 22.59 -47.03
CA TYR A 133 5.69 22.19 -46.92
C TYR A 133 5.51 20.67 -47.08
N LYS A 134 6.15 20.04 -48.08
CA LYS A 134 6.07 18.58 -48.27
C LYS A 134 6.62 17.78 -47.08
N ARG A 135 7.66 18.29 -46.41
CA ARG A 135 8.29 17.63 -45.26
C ARG A 135 7.53 17.85 -43.96
N ASN A 136 7.02 19.06 -43.74
CA ASN A 136 6.28 19.44 -42.55
C ASN A 136 5.14 20.42 -42.92
N PRO A 137 4.00 19.91 -43.42
CA PRO A 137 2.85 20.75 -43.79
C PRO A 137 2.32 21.56 -42.59
N LEU A 138 2.33 20.95 -41.40
CA LEU A 138 1.81 21.51 -40.16
C LEU A 138 2.55 22.78 -39.74
N GLY A 139 3.88 22.68 -39.64
CA GLY A 139 4.77 23.78 -39.28
C GLY A 139 5.10 24.74 -40.43
N SER A 140 4.42 24.60 -41.57
CA SER A 140 4.59 25.52 -42.70
C SER A 140 3.86 26.84 -42.46
N ASP A 141 4.48 27.93 -42.93
CA ASP A 141 3.88 29.27 -42.97
C ASP A 141 2.89 29.45 -44.13
N PHE A 142 2.73 28.38 -44.93
CA PHE A 142 1.89 28.37 -46.11
C PHE A 142 0.95 27.17 -46.16
N ARG A 143 -0.19 27.35 -46.86
CA ARG A 143 -1.15 26.29 -47.22
C ARG A 143 -1.35 26.29 -48.74
N LEU A 144 -1.54 25.09 -49.28
CA LEU A 144 -1.99 24.90 -50.66
C LEU A 144 -3.45 24.46 -50.61
N HIS A 145 -4.32 25.23 -51.25
CA HIS A 145 -5.75 24.97 -51.27
C HIS A 145 -6.25 24.94 -52.72
N VAL A 146 -7.13 24.01 -53.05
CA VAL A 146 -7.82 24.01 -54.34
C VAL A 146 -9.14 24.72 -54.15
N SER A 147 -9.28 25.90 -54.76
CA SER A 147 -10.50 26.70 -54.69
C SER A 147 -11.72 25.94 -55.25
N ALA A 148 -12.93 26.43 -54.97
CA ALA A 148 -14.17 25.88 -55.51
C ALA A 148 -14.21 25.85 -57.06
N LEU A 149 -13.39 26.68 -57.71
CA LEU A 149 -13.24 26.74 -59.17
C LEU A 149 -12.11 25.84 -59.71
N GLY A 150 -11.43 25.09 -58.84
CA GLY A 150 -10.33 24.19 -59.22
C GLY A 150 -8.95 24.85 -59.32
N HIS A 151 -8.83 26.16 -59.07
CA HIS A 151 -7.53 26.83 -59.06
C HIS A 151 -6.74 26.49 -57.80
N LEU A 152 -5.43 26.25 -57.96
CA LEU A 152 -4.51 26.12 -56.85
C LEU A 152 -4.19 27.51 -56.27
N GLU A 153 -4.46 27.67 -54.99
CA GLU A 153 -4.21 28.89 -54.22
C GLU A 153 -3.09 28.65 -53.21
N LEU A 154 -2.13 29.57 -53.18
CA LEU A 154 -1.10 29.63 -52.15
C LEU A 154 -1.52 30.66 -51.09
N ARG A 155 -1.72 30.21 -49.86
CA ARG A 155 -2.09 31.07 -48.73
C ARG A 155 -0.91 31.16 -47.77
N ARG A 156 -0.53 32.37 -47.35
CA ARG A 156 0.51 32.61 -46.34
C ARG A 156 -0.13 33.02 -45.01
N LYS A 157 0.37 32.49 -43.88
CA LYS A 157 -0.04 32.91 -42.54
C LYS A 157 0.23 34.40 -42.37
N SER A 158 -0.77 35.15 -41.93
CA SER A 158 -0.60 36.54 -41.53
C SER A 158 -0.21 36.63 -40.05
N GLU A 159 0.23 37.81 -39.59
CA GLU A 159 0.48 38.07 -38.16
C GLU A 159 -0.79 37.88 -37.30
N LYS A 160 -1.97 37.96 -37.91
CA LYS A 160 -3.27 37.73 -37.25
C LYS A 160 -3.66 36.26 -37.15
N TYR A 161 -2.89 35.32 -37.70
CA TYR A 161 -3.22 33.89 -37.64
C TYR A 161 -3.53 33.36 -36.21
N PRO A 162 -2.85 33.82 -35.14
CA PRO A 162 -3.20 33.42 -33.78
C PRO A 162 -4.61 33.86 -33.34
N GLU A 163 -5.16 34.94 -33.91
CA GLU A 163 -6.47 35.51 -33.54
C GLU A 163 -7.64 34.54 -33.74
N ARG A 164 -7.46 33.44 -34.50
CA ARG A 164 -8.43 32.34 -34.58
C ARG A 164 -8.79 31.73 -33.22
N LEU A 165 -7.94 31.87 -32.20
CA LEU A 165 -8.16 31.43 -30.83
C LEU A 165 -8.43 32.59 -29.85
N SER A 166 -8.66 33.81 -30.33
CA SER A 166 -8.82 35.02 -29.49
C SER A 166 -10.01 34.93 -28.54
N GLU A 167 -11.14 34.42 -29.02
CA GLU A 167 -12.37 34.25 -28.23
C GLU A 167 -12.17 33.21 -27.11
N ALA A 168 -11.53 32.08 -27.42
CA ALA A 168 -11.14 31.07 -26.45
C ALA A 168 -10.16 31.65 -25.40
N GLN A 169 -9.12 32.36 -25.84
CA GLN A 169 -8.14 33.01 -24.95
C GLN A 169 -8.82 33.99 -24.01
N ARG A 170 -9.75 34.79 -24.53
CA ARG A 170 -10.50 35.77 -23.73
C ARG A 170 -11.35 35.06 -22.68
N PHE A 171 -12.12 34.04 -23.06
CA PHE A 171 -12.91 33.26 -22.12
C PHE A 171 -12.04 32.69 -20.99
N LEU A 172 -10.90 32.07 -21.33
CA LEU A 172 -9.98 31.50 -20.34
C LEU A 172 -9.42 32.59 -19.41
N ASN A 173 -9.03 33.75 -19.95
CA ASN A 173 -8.56 34.87 -19.15
C ASN A 173 -9.65 35.38 -18.20
N GLU A 174 -10.83 35.70 -18.72
CA GLU A 174 -11.96 36.21 -17.92
C GLU A 174 -12.42 35.20 -16.86
N PHE A 175 -12.42 33.90 -17.19
CA PHE A 175 -12.77 32.86 -16.22
C PHE A 175 -11.75 32.82 -15.08
N TYR A 176 -10.46 32.69 -15.37
CA TYR A 176 -9.42 32.54 -14.35
C TYR A 176 -8.98 33.86 -13.67
N ASP A 177 -9.45 35.02 -14.12
CA ASP A 177 -8.86 36.33 -13.76
C ASP A 177 -8.78 36.57 -12.24
N ASP A 178 -9.88 36.35 -11.52
CA ASP A 178 -10.00 36.56 -10.07
C ASP A 178 -9.23 35.53 -9.21
N SER A 179 -8.56 34.56 -9.84
CA SER A 179 -7.68 33.60 -9.19
C SER A 179 -6.26 33.87 -9.66
N PRO A 180 -5.52 34.80 -9.01
CA PRO A 180 -4.12 35.00 -9.35
C PRO A 180 -3.41 33.65 -9.17
N PRO A 181 -2.78 33.12 -10.23
CA PRO A 181 -2.00 31.90 -10.08
C PRO A 181 -0.97 32.11 -8.97
N GLY A 182 -0.82 31.15 -8.04
CA GLY A 182 0.46 31.00 -7.34
C GLY A 182 1.58 30.82 -8.36
N ASP A 183 2.84 31.01 -7.98
CA ASP A 183 3.98 30.94 -8.91
C ASP A 183 4.01 29.62 -9.72
N GLU A 184 3.41 28.55 -9.17
CA GLU A 184 3.30 27.22 -9.77
C GLU A 184 2.11 27.02 -10.73
N GLN A 185 1.18 27.97 -10.85
CA GLN A 185 -0.01 27.85 -11.70
C GLN A 185 0.23 28.60 -13.02
N ARG A 186 -0.24 28.07 -14.14
CA ARG A 186 -0.04 28.70 -15.46
C ARG A 186 -1.31 28.68 -16.31
N ARG A 187 -1.69 29.85 -16.81
CA ARG A 187 -2.80 30.01 -17.77
C ARG A 187 -2.34 29.73 -19.21
N PHE A 188 -3.28 29.39 -20.07
CA PHE A 188 -3.03 29.31 -21.51
C PHE A 188 -2.62 30.67 -22.07
N LYS A 189 -1.67 30.64 -23.02
CA LYS A 189 -1.39 31.74 -23.93
C LYS A 189 -1.51 31.23 -25.38
N LEU A 190 -2.75 30.96 -25.79
CA LEU A 190 -3.13 30.41 -27.10
C LEU A 190 -2.70 31.28 -28.28
N LEU A 191 -2.45 32.57 -28.05
CA LEU A 191 -1.99 33.51 -29.08
C LEU A 191 -0.46 33.52 -29.25
N GLU A 192 0.27 32.87 -28.36
CA GLU A 192 1.73 32.77 -28.38
C GLU A 192 2.16 31.32 -28.65
N ASP A 193 2.97 31.11 -29.70
CA ASP A 193 3.58 29.80 -29.96
C ASP A 193 4.43 29.33 -28.76
N GLU A 194 4.58 28.01 -28.59
CA GLU A 194 5.29 27.35 -27.48
C GLU A 194 4.68 27.57 -26.08
N ASN A 195 3.70 28.46 -25.97
CA ASN A 195 3.10 28.90 -24.72
C ASN A 195 1.61 28.53 -24.61
N ASP A 196 1.09 27.78 -25.58
CA ASP A 196 -0.29 27.29 -25.70
C ASP A 196 -0.56 26.03 -24.86
N TRP A 197 -0.15 26.07 -23.61
CA TRP A 197 -0.40 25.06 -22.58
C TRP A 197 -0.82 25.72 -21.26
N SER A 198 -1.32 24.96 -20.30
CA SER A 198 -1.64 25.43 -18.94
C SER A 198 -1.13 24.46 -17.89
N ALA A 199 -1.00 24.91 -16.65
CA ALA A 199 -0.66 24.09 -15.49
C ALA A 199 -1.56 24.43 -14.32
N HIS A 200 -2.12 23.38 -13.72
CA HIS A 200 -2.98 23.44 -12.55
C HIS A 200 -2.45 22.49 -11.48
N ILE A 201 -1.76 23.02 -10.46
CA ILE A 201 -0.98 22.22 -9.49
C ILE A 201 -1.65 22.20 -8.11
N PHE A 202 -1.83 21.02 -7.53
CA PHE A 202 -2.52 20.85 -6.26
C PHE A 202 -1.69 19.96 -5.31
N PRO A 203 -0.76 20.54 -4.54
CA PRO A 203 0.14 19.79 -3.67
C PRO A 203 -0.58 18.99 -2.57
N GLU A 204 -1.70 19.51 -2.03
CA GLU A 204 -2.48 18.83 -1.00
C GLU A 204 -3.08 17.51 -1.50
N GLU A 205 -3.63 17.52 -2.71
CA GLU A 205 -4.14 16.33 -3.40
C GLU A 205 -3.03 15.49 -4.06
N GLY A 206 -1.82 16.05 -4.21
CA GLY A 206 -0.68 15.39 -4.86
C GLY A 206 -0.86 15.19 -6.37
N ILE A 207 -1.59 16.08 -7.04
CA ILE A 207 -1.98 16.00 -8.45
C ILE A 207 -1.64 17.30 -9.18
N ALA A 208 -1.22 17.18 -10.43
CA ALA A 208 -1.06 18.31 -11.34
C ALA A 208 -1.69 18.02 -12.70
N PHE A 209 -2.52 18.93 -13.19
CA PHE A 209 -3.10 18.87 -14.54
C PHE A 209 -2.36 19.82 -15.47
N TYR A 210 -2.11 19.38 -16.69
CA TYR A 210 -1.53 20.18 -17.75
C TYR A 210 -2.43 20.12 -18.97
N GLY A 211 -3.02 21.26 -19.33
CA GLY A 211 -3.81 21.40 -20.55
C GLY A 211 -2.90 21.67 -21.74
N PHE A 212 -3.15 20.99 -22.86
CA PHE A 212 -2.42 21.17 -24.10
C PHE A 212 -3.38 21.54 -25.22
N ASN A 213 -3.02 22.58 -25.98
CA ASN A 213 -3.75 22.95 -27.19
C ASN A 213 -3.46 21.94 -28.31
N SER A 214 -4.38 20.99 -28.51
CA SER A 214 -4.29 20.04 -29.63
C SER A 214 -4.71 20.64 -30.99
N CYS A 215 -5.09 21.92 -31.01
CA CYS A 215 -5.46 22.66 -32.22
C CYS A 215 -4.28 23.49 -32.76
N TRP A 216 -3.04 23.14 -32.38
CA TRP A 216 -1.86 23.83 -32.88
C TRP A 216 -1.71 23.62 -34.40
N GLY A 217 -1.84 24.71 -35.16
CA GLY A 217 -1.86 24.66 -36.63
C GLY A 217 -3.18 24.19 -37.27
N ASN A 218 -4.23 23.96 -36.46
CA ASN A 218 -5.60 23.66 -36.93
C ASN A 218 -6.24 24.95 -37.49
N ASP A 219 -6.81 24.85 -38.69
CA ASP A 219 -7.44 25.94 -39.43
C ASP A 219 -8.38 25.43 -40.54
N GLN A 220 -9.07 26.34 -41.22
CA GLN A 220 -10.02 26.02 -42.31
C GLN A 220 -9.39 25.29 -43.51
N PHE A 221 -8.07 25.33 -43.69
CA PHE A 221 -7.35 24.66 -44.79
C PHE A 221 -6.66 23.37 -44.33
N TRP A 222 -6.49 23.19 -43.02
CA TRP A 222 -5.92 22.00 -42.40
C TRP A 222 -6.60 21.72 -41.06
N THR A 223 -7.49 20.74 -41.05
CA THR A 223 -8.25 20.35 -39.85
C THR A 223 -7.54 19.30 -39.00
N GLY A 224 -6.23 19.13 -39.15
CA GLY A 224 -5.52 18.09 -38.40
C GLY A 224 -5.18 18.48 -36.97
N ALA A 225 -4.96 17.48 -36.13
CA ALA A 225 -4.64 17.66 -34.72
C ALA A 225 -3.14 17.62 -34.45
N HIS A 226 -2.64 18.54 -33.63
CA HIS A 226 -1.25 18.55 -33.19
C HIS A 226 -1.08 19.35 -31.91
N ILE A 227 -0.09 18.98 -31.09
CA ILE A 227 0.38 19.77 -29.94
C ILE A 227 1.79 20.25 -30.27
N ASP A 228 2.10 21.53 -30.10
CA ASP A 228 3.47 22.02 -30.31
C ASP A 228 4.45 21.25 -29.40
N PRO A 229 5.44 20.52 -29.96
CA PRO A 229 6.41 19.77 -29.16
C PRO A 229 7.20 20.66 -28.19
N ARG A 230 7.37 21.96 -28.52
CA ARG A 230 8.03 22.94 -27.68
C ARG A 230 7.18 23.28 -26.45
N SER A 231 5.85 23.29 -26.59
CA SER A 231 4.90 23.42 -25.47
C SER A 231 4.99 22.23 -24.52
N ILE A 232 5.10 21.00 -25.06
CA ILE A 232 5.32 19.78 -24.24
C ILE A 232 6.64 19.90 -23.46
N SER A 233 7.73 20.31 -24.12
CA SER A 233 9.03 20.48 -23.49
C SER A 233 9.00 21.53 -22.36
N ARG A 234 8.38 22.69 -22.60
CA ARG A 234 8.22 23.75 -21.59
C ARG A 234 7.34 23.30 -20.41
N ALA A 235 6.24 22.61 -20.68
CA ALA A 235 5.39 22.02 -19.66
C ALA A 235 6.13 20.97 -18.82
N ALA A 236 6.98 20.15 -19.45
CA ALA A 236 7.81 19.17 -18.77
C ALA A 236 8.82 19.81 -17.81
N ASN A 237 9.49 20.88 -18.24
CA ASN A 237 10.42 21.62 -17.39
C ASN A 237 9.71 22.20 -16.17
N HIS A 238 8.56 22.84 -16.38
CA HIS A 238 7.71 23.35 -15.31
C HIS A 238 7.24 22.23 -14.36
N ALA A 239 6.86 21.07 -14.89
CA ALA A 239 6.46 19.92 -14.08
C ALA A 239 7.60 19.33 -13.25
N ASN A 240 8.83 19.35 -13.76
CA ASN A 240 9.99 18.89 -13.01
C ASN A 240 10.36 19.83 -11.87
N GLU A 241 10.03 21.11 -11.98
CA GLU A 241 10.24 22.12 -10.95
C GLU A 241 9.13 22.10 -9.89
N HIS A 242 7.86 22.08 -10.31
CA HIS A 242 6.72 22.32 -9.41
C HIS A 242 5.87 21.08 -9.11
N ALA A 243 5.94 20.02 -9.93
CA ALA A 243 5.09 18.82 -9.85
C ALA A 243 5.90 17.52 -9.90
N LYS A 244 7.15 17.55 -9.41
CA LYS A 244 8.10 16.43 -9.54
C LYS A 244 7.54 15.12 -9.00
N ASP A 245 6.99 15.18 -7.79
CA ASP A 245 6.52 14.05 -7.01
C ASP A 245 4.98 13.95 -6.98
N MET A 246 4.31 14.45 -8.01
CA MET A 246 2.84 14.42 -8.12
C MET A 246 2.39 13.49 -9.25
N LEU A 247 1.12 13.08 -9.22
CA LEU A 247 0.50 12.47 -10.39
C LEU A 247 0.28 13.57 -11.46
N ARG A 248 0.96 13.44 -12.60
CA ARG A 248 0.87 14.40 -13.71
C ARG A 248 -0.14 13.91 -14.74
N ILE A 249 -1.16 14.71 -14.97
CA ILE A 249 -2.29 14.41 -15.86
C ILE A 249 -2.22 15.36 -17.06
N ALA A 250 -2.12 14.83 -18.26
CA ALA A 250 -2.21 15.61 -19.49
C ALA A 250 -3.67 15.66 -19.98
N VAL A 251 -4.14 16.84 -20.39
CA VAL A 251 -5.49 17.04 -20.91
C VAL A 251 -5.38 17.68 -22.29
N TRP A 252 -6.04 17.09 -23.28
CA TRP A 252 -6.13 17.64 -24.65
C TRP A 252 -7.51 17.31 -25.24
N HIS A 253 -7.79 17.70 -26.49
CA HIS A 253 -9.10 17.45 -27.10
C HIS A 253 -9.13 16.25 -28.07
N HIS A 254 -8.32 16.30 -29.14
CA HIS A 254 -8.39 15.32 -30.23
C HIS A 254 -8.02 13.89 -29.80
N GLY A 255 -8.77 12.89 -30.28
CA GLY A 255 -8.50 11.47 -30.03
C GLY A 255 -7.37 10.89 -30.88
N LEU A 256 -7.12 9.58 -30.74
CA LEU A 256 -6.05 8.89 -31.49
C LEU A 256 -6.53 8.27 -32.80
N THR A 257 -7.83 8.28 -33.05
CA THR A 257 -8.47 7.76 -34.25
C THR A 257 -9.42 8.79 -34.85
N SER A 258 -9.68 8.69 -36.16
CA SER A 258 -10.61 9.53 -36.90
C SER A 258 -11.49 8.65 -37.80
N ASP A 259 -12.79 8.93 -37.86
CA ASP A 259 -13.78 8.18 -38.66
C ASP A 259 -13.73 8.52 -40.16
N SER A 260 -12.99 9.56 -40.52
CA SER A 260 -12.83 10.00 -41.91
C SER A 260 -11.35 10.03 -42.26
N GLN A 261 -10.97 9.85 -43.52
CA GLN A 261 -9.58 9.96 -44.00
C GLN A 261 -8.96 11.38 -43.81
N ARG A 262 -9.52 12.19 -42.92
CA ARG A 262 -9.06 13.50 -42.47
C ARG A 262 -7.97 13.33 -41.41
N PRO A 263 -7.01 14.26 -41.33
CA PRO A 263 -5.90 14.22 -40.36
C PRO A 263 -6.32 14.61 -38.92
N ASP A 264 -7.61 14.47 -38.59
CA ASP A 264 -8.26 14.98 -37.37
C ASP A 264 -8.07 14.02 -36.19
N TYR A 265 -6.81 13.67 -35.91
CA TYR A 265 -6.42 12.77 -34.83
C TYR A 265 -4.99 13.07 -34.37
N LEU A 266 -4.72 12.88 -33.09
CA LEU A 266 -3.41 13.12 -32.51
C LEU A 266 -2.47 11.95 -32.81
N ALA A 267 -1.30 12.25 -33.36
CA ALA A 267 -0.31 11.23 -33.67
C ALA A 267 0.23 10.53 -32.41
N THR A 268 0.42 9.21 -32.46
CA THR A 268 0.96 8.39 -31.35
C THR A 268 2.33 8.86 -30.86
N LEU A 269 3.15 9.45 -31.74
CA LEU A 269 4.45 10.02 -31.39
C LEU A 269 4.33 11.10 -30.29
N THR A 270 3.28 11.92 -30.35
CA THR A 270 3.02 12.97 -29.35
C THR A 270 2.80 12.38 -27.95
N LEU A 271 2.15 11.22 -27.87
CA LEU A 271 1.93 10.50 -26.62
C LEU A 271 3.24 9.95 -26.06
N GLY A 272 4.16 9.53 -26.93
CA GLY A 272 5.53 9.18 -26.55
C GLY A 272 6.26 10.36 -25.89
N TYR A 273 6.07 11.58 -26.41
CA TYR A 273 6.64 12.79 -25.79
C TYR A 273 6.00 13.13 -24.44
N LEU A 274 4.68 13.06 -24.32
CA LEU A 274 3.98 13.27 -23.05
C LEU A 274 4.43 12.25 -21.99
N ARG A 275 4.49 10.97 -22.35
CA ARG A 275 4.99 9.94 -21.45
C ARG A 275 6.43 10.19 -21.03
N SER A 276 7.31 10.55 -21.97
CA SER A 276 8.73 10.87 -21.68
C SER A 276 8.88 12.11 -20.80
N ALA A 277 7.93 13.04 -20.86
CA ALA A 277 7.82 14.20 -19.97
C ALA A 277 7.28 13.85 -18.56
N GLY A 278 7.00 12.57 -18.30
CA GLY A 278 6.58 12.07 -17.00
C GLY A 278 5.08 12.19 -16.72
N PHE A 279 4.23 12.41 -17.74
CA PHE A 279 2.78 12.28 -17.59
C PHE A 279 2.38 10.81 -17.48
N GLN A 280 1.42 10.48 -16.60
CA GLN A 280 0.97 9.10 -16.36
C GLN A 280 -0.47 8.83 -16.84
N LEU A 281 -1.28 9.89 -16.95
CA LEU A 281 -2.68 9.81 -17.36
C LEU A 281 -2.96 10.89 -18.41
N GLY A 282 -3.62 10.50 -19.49
CA GLY A 282 -4.18 11.38 -20.49
C GLY A 282 -5.71 11.43 -20.42
N LEU A 283 -6.30 12.61 -20.57
CA LEU A 283 -7.74 12.81 -20.66
C LEU A 283 -8.07 13.58 -21.95
N HIS A 284 -8.98 13.05 -22.77
CA HIS A 284 -9.43 13.73 -24.00
C HIS A 284 -10.90 13.48 -24.35
N GLY A 285 -11.35 14.09 -25.46
CA GLY A 285 -12.68 13.95 -26.06
C GLY A 285 -12.61 13.69 -27.57
N HIS A 286 -13.38 14.45 -28.35
CA HIS A 286 -13.42 14.47 -29.82
C HIS A 286 -14.02 13.23 -30.50
N THR A 287 -13.74 12.02 -30.02
CA THR A 287 -14.29 10.76 -30.59
C THR A 287 -15.78 10.57 -30.28
N HIS A 288 -16.36 11.42 -29.42
CA HIS A 288 -17.74 11.37 -28.94
C HIS A 288 -18.11 10.02 -28.30
N LYS A 289 -17.10 9.25 -27.89
CA LYS A 289 -17.24 7.91 -27.34
C LYS A 289 -16.23 7.72 -26.21
N ALA A 290 -16.73 7.35 -25.05
CA ALA A 290 -15.88 7.05 -23.91
C ALA A 290 -15.18 5.69 -24.09
N GLU A 291 -13.86 5.71 -23.95
CA GLU A 291 -12.97 4.59 -24.23
C GLU A 291 -11.72 4.68 -23.35
N LEU A 292 -11.19 3.51 -22.96
CA LEU A 292 -9.85 3.41 -22.40
C LEU A 292 -8.91 3.02 -23.53
N GLU A 293 -8.06 3.95 -23.94
CA GLU A 293 -7.05 3.73 -24.96
C GLU A 293 -5.75 3.33 -24.26
N SER A 294 -5.51 2.01 -24.22
CA SER A 294 -4.32 1.42 -23.64
C SER A 294 -3.27 1.26 -24.72
N LEU A 295 -2.16 1.99 -24.61
CA LEU A 295 -1.01 1.85 -25.51
C LEU A 295 0.00 0.82 -24.99
N THR A 296 -0.47 -0.17 -24.23
CA THR A 296 0.37 -1.17 -23.57
C THR A 296 1.30 -1.90 -24.53
N ASP A 297 0.85 -2.16 -25.76
CA ASP A 297 1.66 -2.86 -26.76
C ASP A 297 2.78 -1.98 -27.37
N VAL A 298 2.69 -0.65 -27.24
CA VAL A 298 3.61 0.33 -27.86
C VAL A 298 4.44 1.10 -26.84
N LEU A 299 3.86 1.38 -25.68
CA LEU A 299 4.41 2.18 -24.60
C LEU A 299 4.38 1.43 -23.24
N GLY A 300 3.99 0.15 -23.17
CA GLY A 300 3.89 -0.57 -21.88
C GLY A 300 2.83 -0.02 -20.93
N ASP A 301 2.73 -0.61 -19.72
CA ASP A 301 1.67 -0.38 -18.71
C ASP A 301 1.65 1.02 -18.03
N ALA A 302 2.40 2.02 -18.54
CA ALA A 302 2.75 3.22 -17.77
C ALA A 302 2.09 4.54 -18.23
N PHE A 303 1.23 4.52 -19.25
CA PHE A 303 0.50 5.71 -19.69
C PHE A 303 -0.91 5.36 -20.17
N ALA A 304 -1.91 5.64 -19.33
CA ALA A 304 -3.31 5.37 -19.64
C ALA A 304 -3.96 6.61 -20.25
N VAL A 305 -4.80 6.42 -21.28
CA VAL A 305 -5.55 7.50 -21.91
C VAL A 305 -7.05 7.21 -21.79
N VAL A 306 -7.79 8.14 -21.19
CA VAL A 306 -9.24 8.01 -20.98
C VAL A 306 -9.95 9.06 -21.83
N ALA A 307 -10.72 8.58 -22.81
CA ALA A 307 -11.65 9.39 -23.57
C ALA A 307 -12.99 9.48 -22.82
N THR A 308 -13.60 10.66 -22.83
CA THR A 308 -15.03 10.79 -22.52
C THR A 308 -15.82 11.09 -23.80
N GLY A 309 -17.09 10.70 -23.83
CA GLY A 309 -17.95 11.02 -24.97
C GLY A 309 -18.53 12.43 -24.87
N SER A 310 -19.37 12.77 -25.84
CA SER A 310 -19.91 14.13 -25.94
C SER A 310 -21.08 14.38 -24.99
N LEU A 311 -21.12 15.58 -24.41
CA LEU A 311 -22.27 16.05 -23.63
C LEU A 311 -23.31 16.76 -24.50
N GLY A 312 -22.89 17.54 -25.50
CA GLY A 312 -23.72 18.47 -26.28
C GLY A 312 -24.06 18.07 -27.71
N ALA A 313 -23.27 17.18 -28.32
CA ALA A 313 -23.37 16.86 -29.74
C ALA A 313 -24.71 16.21 -30.10
N GLY A 314 -25.22 16.60 -31.26
CA GLY A 314 -26.42 16.04 -31.86
C GLY A 314 -26.23 14.59 -32.31
N HIS A 315 -27.32 13.93 -32.71
CA HIS A 315 -27.21 12.54 -33.20
C HIS A 315 -26.37 12.40 -34.47
N ALA A 316 -26.41 13.39 -35.37
CA ALA A 316 -25.69 13.37 -36.64
C ALA A 316 -24.16 13.52 -36.50
N GLU A 317 -23.69 13.98 -35.34
CA GLU A 317 -22.27 14.24 -35.07
C GLU A 317 -21.67 13.18 -34.12
N ARG A 318 -22.44 12.17 -33.71
CA ARG A 318 -22.00 11.10 -32.80
C ARG A 318 -21.93 9.76 -33.53
N PRO A 319 -21.08 8.82 -33.09
CA PRO A 319 -21.09 7.46 -33.60
C PRO A 319 -22.48 6.81 -33.45
N ASP A 320 -22.80 5.92 -34.41
CA ASP A 320 -24.06 5.20 -34.41
C ASP A 320 -24.31 4.46 -33.08
N ALA A 321 -25.53 4.59 -32.55
CA ALA A 321 -25.97 3.98 -31.29
C ALA A 321 -25.19 4.39 -30.02
N VAL A 322 -24.47 5.53 -30.03
CA VAL A 322 -23.83 6.12 -28.85
C VAL A 322 -24.65 7.31 -28.32
N GLY A 323 -25.07 7.22 -27.05
CA GLY A 323 -25.74 8.32 -26.34
C GLY A 323 -24.77 9.43 -25.93
N ASN A 324 -25.28 10.54 -25.41
CA ASN A 324 -24.41 11.55 -24.79
C ASN A 324 -23.79 10.95 -23.53
N GLN A 325 -22.55 11.30 -23.21
CA GLN A 325 -21.78 10.64 -22.16
C GLN A 325 -21.08 11.64 -21.25
N PHE A 326 -20.77 11.19 -20.05
CA PHE A 326 -19.81 11.82 -19.15
C PHE A 326 -19.10 10.74 -18.32
N THR A 327 -17.95 11.08 -17.76
CA THR A 327 -17.14 10.14 -16.97
C THR A 327 -16.92 10.64 -15.56
N ILE A 328 -17.12 9.78 -14.56
CA ILE A 328 -16.69 10.02 -13.17
C ILE A 328 -15.42 9.22 -12.91
N GLY A 329 -14.35 9.92 -12.53
CA GLY A 329 -13.07 9.37 -12.10
C GLY A 329 -12.92 9.35 -10.59
N LYS A 330 -12.31 8.28 -10.06
CA LYS A 330 -11.78 8.18 -8.70
C LYS A 330 -10.31 7.82 -8.78
N LEU A 331 -9.44 8.73 -8.37
CA LEU A 331 -8.00 8.56 -8.41
C LEU A 331 -7.49 8.19 -7.01
N PHE A 332 -6.83 7.04 -6.93
CA PHE A 332 -6.13 6.51 -5.77
C PHE A 332 -4.63 6.77 -5.94
N ALA A 333 -4.29 8.04 -6.20
CA ALA A 333 -2.96 8.46 -6.58
C ALA A 333 -1.92 8.12 -5.49
N PRO A 334 -0.74 7.60 -5.86
CA PRO A 334 -0.21 7.46 -7.21
C PRO A 334 -0.46 6.08 -7.84
N SER A 335 -1.24 5.20 -7.20
CA SER A 335 -1.29 3.77 -7.56
C SER A 335 -2.20 3.42 -8.74
N HIS A 336 -3.45 3.89 -8.75
CA HIS A 336 -4.41 3.53 -9.79
C HIS A 336 -5.58 4.52 -9.84
N GLY A 337 -6.36 4.47 -10.91
CA GLY A 337 -7.60 5.21 -11.09
C GLY A 337 -8.75 4.30 -11.50
N ARG A 338 -9.98 4.67 -11.14
CA ARG A 338 -11.22 4.05 -11.64
C ARG A 338 -12.07 5.09 -12.36
N PHE A 339 -12.56 4.74 -13.54
CA PHE A 339 -13.36 5.63 -14.38
C PHE A 339 -14.67 4.95 -14.73
N GLN A 340 -15.79 5.58 -14.41
CA GLN A 340 -17.13 5.10 -14.73
C GLN A 340 -17.74 6.03 -15.77
N CYS A 341 -18.00 5.51 -16.97
CA CYS A 341 -18.76 6.20 -18.00
C CYS A 341 -20.27 6.03 -17.77
N PHE A 342 -20.98 7.13 -17.90
CA PHE A 342 -22.43 7.22 -17.93
C PHE A 342 -22.89 7.54 -19.34
N ASP A 343 -23.88 6.81 -19.83
CA ASP A 343 -24.42 6.93 -21.18
C ASP A 343 -25.91 7.28 -21.12
N ARG A 344 -26.33 8.24 -21.94
CA ARG A 344 -27.71 8.69 -22.03
C ARG A 344 -28.54 7.72 -22.86
N ASP A 345 -29.48 7.05 -22.19
CA ASP A 345 -30.43 6.13 -22.79
C ASP A 345 -31.39 6.88 -23.73
N GLY A 346 -31.40 6.52 -25.02
CA GLY A 346 -32.24 7.14 -26.04
C GLY A 346 -33.76 6.97 -25.81
N GLY A 347 -34.19 5.98 -25.02
CA GLY A 347 -35.61 5.72 -24.78
C GLY A 347 -36.25 6.58 -23.69
N ASN A 348 -35.52 6.87 -22.60
CA ASN A 348 -36.04 7.62 -21.44
C ASN A 348 -35.23 8.91 -21.13
N GLY A 349 -34.17 9.18 -21.88
CA GLY A 349 -33.33 10.37 -21.74
C GLY A 349 -32.48 10.44 -20.47
N SER A 350 -32.44 9.38 -19.65
CA SER A 350 -31.67 9.32 -18.41
C SER A 350 -30.28 8.71 -18.61
N TYR A 351 -29.30 9.16 -17.82
CA TYR A 351 -27.96 8.60 -17.82
C TYR A 351 -27.88 7.35 -16.93
N LYS A 352 -27.19 6.31 -17.42
CA LYS A 352 -26.95 5.06 -16.69
C LYS A 352 -25.46 4.68 -16.78
N PRO A 353 -24.89 4.05 -15.72
CA PRO A 353 -23.53 3.53 -15.80
C PRO A 353 -23.46 2.43 -16.85
N LYS A 354 -22.52 2.53 -17.79
CA LYS A 354 -22.40 1.58 -18.92
C LYS A 354 -21.06 0.85 -18.96
N ARG A 355 -19.95 1.57 -18.76
CA ARG A 355 -18.59 1.01 -18.81
C ARG A 355 -17.76 1.53 -17.64
N ALA A 356 -16.97 0.63 -17.05
CA ALA A 356 -16.04 0.96 -15.98
C ALA A 356 -14.63 0.50 -16.36
N TRP A 357 -13.65 1.33 -16.08
CA TRP A 357 -12.24 1.05 -16.34
C TRP A 357 -11.44 1.20 -15.06
N ARG A 358 -10.44 0.34 -14.86
CA ARG A 358 -9.37 0.56 -13.89
C ARG A 358 -8.08 0.76 -14.66
N VAL A 359 -7.33 1.81 -14.29
CA VAL A 359 -6.04 2.12 -14.88
C VAL A 359 -4.97 2.10 -13.79
N THR A 360 -3.84 1.48 -14.08
CA THR A 360 -2.65 1.57 -13.22
C THR A 360 -2.01 2.94 -13.42
N LEU A 361 -1.59 3.57 -12.33
CA LEU A 361 -0.88 4.84 -12.32
C LEU A 361 0.49 4.63 -11.66
N GLY A 362 1.49 5.42 -12.02
CA GLY A 362 2.82 5.37 -11.39
C GLY A 362 3.87 4.56 -12.16
N ALA A 363 4.96 4.20 -11.47
CA ALA A 363 6.15 3.63 -12.11
C ALA A 363 5.86 2.27 -12.77
N PRO A 364 6.44 1.99 -13.96
CA PRO A 364 6.26 0.73 -14.64
C PRO A 364 6.69 -0.41 -13.73
N SER A 365 5.80 -1.37 -13.53
CA SER A 365 6.18 -2.65 -12.98
C SER A 365 6.63 -3.58 -14.10
N ASN A 366 7.69 -4.35 -13.87
CA ASN A 366 8.12 -5.42 -14.77
C ASN A 366 7.14 -6.60 -14.87
N GLU A 367 5.95 -6.53 -14.26
CA GLU A 367 4.92 -7.57 -14.34
C GLU A 367 3.87 -7.14 -15.37
N GLU A 368 4.10 -7.51 -16.63
CA GLU A 368 3.11 -7.45 -17.70
C GLU A 368 1.95 -8.42 -17.36
N GLY A 369 0.72 -7.90 -17.18
CA GLY A 369 -0.48 -8.74 -17.04
C GLY A 369 -1.62 -8.14 -16.21
N LYS A 370 -2.80 -8.78 -16.30
CA LYS A 370 -3.94 -8.49 -15.40
C LYS A 370 -3.47 -8.63 -13.95
N ARG A 371 -3.52 -7.55 -13.19
CA ARG A 371 -3.16 -7.55 -11.77
C ARG A 371 -4.34 -7.94 -10.91
N SER A 372 -4.05 -8.74 -9.88
CA SER A 372 -5.01 -8.96 -8.80
C SER A 372 -5.31 -7.65 -8.08
N SER A 373 -6.51 -7.52 -7.50
CA SER A 373 -6.95 -6.27 -6.88
C SER A 373 -8.07 -6.47 -5.86
N CYS A 374 -8.31 -5.48 -5.00
CA CYS A 374 -9.48 -5.42 -4.11
C CYS A 374 -9.92 -3.96 -3.85
N THR A 375 -11.12 -3.77 -3.29
CA THR A 375 -11.55 -2.46 -2.76
C THR A 375 -10.97 -2.24 -1.37
N LEU A 376 -11.21 -3.16 -0.43
CA LEU A 376 -10.72 -3.06 0.93
C LEU A 376 -9.84 -4.26 1.28
N HIS A 377 -8.63 -4.00 1.79
CA HIS A 377 -7.73 -5.00 2.35
C HIS A 377 -7.54 -4.72 3.85
N THR A 378 -8.23 -5.47 4.67
CA THR A 378 -8.21 -5.34 6.12
C THR A 378 -7.37 -6.43 6.75
N ARG A 379 -6.59 -6.04 7.76
CA ARG A 379 -5.88 -6.95 8.65
C ARG A 379 -6.16 -6.59 10.10
N VAL A 380 -6.65 -7.56 10.86
CA VAL A 380 -6.88 -7.41 12.30
C VAL A 380 -5.98 -8.40 13.01
N CYS A 381 -5.09 -7.93 13.86
CA CYS A 381 -4.19 -8.73 14.68
C CYS A 381 -4.65 -8.64 16.13
N HIS A 382 -4.89 -9.78 16.78
CA HIS A 382 -5.09 -9.87 18.22
C HIS A 382 -3.88 -10.53 18.86
N VAL A 383 -3.23 -9.83 19.78
CA VAL A 383 -2.07 -10.31 20.53
C VAL A 383 -2.52 -10.66 21.95
N GLY A 384 -2.33 -11.90 22.39
CA GLY A 384 -2.66 -12.34 23.76
C GLY A 384 -1.60 -11.97 24.80
N GLU A 385 -1.94 -12.15 26.09
CA GLU A 385 -1.00 -12.04 27.23
C GLU A 385 0.16 -13.05 27.20
N ASP A 386 0.08 -14.06 26.33
CA ASP A 386 1.13 -15.03 26.05
C ASP A 386 1.97 -14.63 24.82
N GLY A 387 1.70 -13.47 24.22
CA GLY A 387 2.38 -12.97 23.03
C GLY A 387 2.10 -13.79 21.77
N LEU A 388 1.11 -14.70 21.80
CA LEU A 388 0.58 -15.33 20.60
C LEU A 388 -0.33 -14.35 19.88
N ALA A 389 -0.08 -14.18 18.59
CA ALA A 389 -0.87 -13.32 17.74
C ALA A 389 -1.75 -14.16 16.81
N HIS A 390 -3.00 -13.74 16.65
CA HIS A 390 -3.89 -14.27 15.64
C HIS A 390 -4.30 -13.14 14.70
N VAL A 391 -4.11 -13.35 13.41
CA VAL A 391 -4.31 -12.33 12.38
C VAL A 391 -5.40 -12.79 11.42
N TRP A 392 -6.41 -11.95 11.25
CA TRP A 392 -7.44 -12.11 10.23
C TRP A 392 -7.15 -11.20 9.05
N VAL A 393 -7.28 -11.73 7.84
CA VAL A 393 -7.18 -11.02 6.57
C VAL A 393 -8.56 -11.04 5.93
N HIS A 394 -9.09 -9.85 5.63
CA HIS A 394 -10.38 -9.67 4.97
C HIS A 394 -10.21 -8.82 3.72
N LEU A 395 -10.66 -9.33 2.59
CA LEU A 395 -10.68 -8.62 1.31
C LEU A 395 -12.12 -8.42 0.84
N GLU A 396 -12.44 -7.22 0.37
CA GLU A 396 -13.73 -6.91 -0.27
C GLU A 396 -13.53 -6.67 -1.78
N ASP A 397 -14.51 -7.11 -2.58
CA ASP A 397 -14.52 -7.03 -4.05
C ASP A 397 -13.16 -7.40 -4.67
N VAL A 398 -12.65 -8.58 -4.29
CA VAL A 398 -11.35 -9.06 -4.73
C VAL A 398 -11.47 -9.72 -6.10
N HIS A 399 -10.58 -9.32 -7.01
CA HIS A 399 -10.32 -9.98 -8.27
C HIS A 399 -8.92 -10.57 -8.22
N ILE A 400 -8.82 -11.89 -8.40
CA ILE A 400 -7.56 -12.64 -8.47
C ILE A 400 -7.34 -12.93 -9.94
N ALA A 401 -6.24 -12.43 -10.52
CA ALA A 401 -5.95 -12.66 -11.93
C ALA A 401 -5.14 -13.94 -12.19
N SER A 402 -4.25 -14.29 -11.26
CA SER A 402 -3.41 -15.51 -11.35
C SER A 402 -3.08 -16.06 -9.97
N SER A 403 -2.72 -15.18 -9.05
CA SER A 403 -2.53 -15.50 -7.65
C SER A 403 -2.61 -14.24 -6.77
N ILE A 404 -2.80 -14.44 -5.46
CA ILE A 404 -2.63 -13.40 -4.45
C ILE A 404 -1.85 -13.96 -3.26
N VAL A 405 -0.96 -13.14 -2.69
CA VAL A 405 -0.26 -13.45 -1.45
C VAL A 405 -1.05 -12.88 -0.28
N LEU A 406 -1.66 -13.76 0.54
CA LEU A 406 -2.45 -13.39 1.71
C LEU A 406 -1.58 -13.03 2.92
N ALA A 407 -0.41 -13.63 3.06
CA ALA A 407 0.57 -13.25 4.07
C ALA A 407 1.99 -13.56 3.60
N HIS A 408 2.92 -12.67 3.93
CA HIS A 408 4.35 -12.83 3.71
C HIS A 408 5.05 -12.54 5.03
N MET A 409 5.59 -13.59 5.63
CA MET A 409 6.14 -13.55 6.98
C MET A 409 7.65 -13.65 6.89
N SER A 410 8.35 -12.62 7.40
CA SER A 410 9.79 -12.62 7.63
C SER A 410 10.07 -12.61 9.14
N GLN A 411 11.21 -13.18 9.56
CA GLN A 411 11.72 -13.13 10.95
C GLN A 411 11.52 -11.72 11.55
N PRO A 412 11.20 -11.55 12.87
CA PRO A 412 11.53 -12.40 14.04
C PRO A 412 10.56 -13.53 14.44
N PHE A 413 9.51 -13.85 13.67
CA PHE A 413 8.54 -14.85 14.14
C PHE A 413 9.20 -16.22 14.34
N ALA A 414 8.80 -16.93 15.40
CA ALA A 414 9.33 -18.27 15.70
C ALA A 414 8.55 -19.36 14.97
N GLY A 415 7.23 -19.18 14.83
CA GLY A 415 6.39 -20.08 14.06
C GLY A 415 5.14 -19.40 13.53
N VAL A 416 4.66 -19.90 12.40
CA VAL A 416 3.46 -19.43 11.72
C VAL A 416 2.64 -20.59 11.22
N ARG A 417 1.32 -20.47 11.35
CA ARG A 417 0.35 -21.43 10.79
C ARG A 417 -0.88 -20.69 10.30
N GLY A 418 -1.23 -20.91 9.04
CA GLY A 418 -2.45 -20.40 8.44
C GLY A 418 -3.53 -21.46 8.33
N ASP A 419 -4.78 -21.02 8.17
CA ASP A 419 -5.88 -21.89 7.77
C ASP A 419 -5.60 -22.46 6.38
N LEU A 420 -6.03 -23.70 6.14
CA LEU A 420 -5.83 -24.40 4.87
C LEU A 420 -6.72 -23.87 3.74
N GLU A 421 -7.79 -23.16 4.11
CA GLU A 421 -8.78 -22.62 3.18
C GLU A 421 -9.13 -21.19 3.58
N ALA A 422 -9.37 -20.35 2.58
CA ALA A 422 -9.99 -19.04 2.73
C ALA A 422 -11.49 -19.17 2.43
N GLU A 423 -12.33 -18.51 3.22
CA GLU A 423 -13.76 -18.48 3.01
C GLU A 423 -14.12 -17.34 2.05
N THR A 424 -14.94 -17.63 1.05
CA THR A 424 -15.46 -16.64 0.10
C THR A 424 -16.97 -16.68 0.03
N ASN A 425 -17.58 -15.70 -0.64
CA ASN A 425 -19.00 -15.70 -0.94
C ASN A 425 -19.44 -16.84 -1.91
N LEU A 426 -18.50 -17.54 -2.55
CA LEU A 426 -18.77 -18.66 -3.47
C LEU A 426 -18.36 -20.02 -2.89
N GLY A 427 -17.93 -20.06 -1.62
CA GLY A 427 -17.40 -21.26 -0.96
C GLY A 427 -15.94 -21.11 -0.56
N ASN A 428 -15.33 -22.21 -0.12
CA ASN A 428 -13.95 -22.20 0.34
C ASN A 428 -12.96 -22.37 -0.81
N VAL A 429 -11.82 -21.67 -0.71
CA VAL A 429 -10.72 -21.72 -1.69
C VAL A 429 -9.44 -22.16 -0.97
N PRO A 430 -8.68 -23.12 -1.50
CA PRO A 430 -7.46 -23.60 -0.85
C PRO A 430 -6.37 -22.52 -0.76
N VAL A 431 -5.65 -22.51 0.36
CA VAL A 431 -4.50 -21.62 0.62
C VAL A 431 -3.24 -22.46 0.74
N HIS A 432 -2.24 -22.11 -0.06
CA HIS A 432 -0.98 -22.85 -0.15
C HIS A 432 0.10 -22.16 0.68
N ARG A 433 0.77 -22.94 1.54
CA ARG A 433 1.96 -22.50 2.28
C ARG A 433 3.21 -22.80 1.45
N ASN A 434 4.02 -21.77 1.23
CA ASN A 434 5.31 -21.86 0.56
C ASN A 434 6.41 -21.40 1.52
N ASP A 435 7.26 -22.32 1.96
CA ASP A 435 8.46 -22.03 2.77
C ASP A 435 9.62 -21.68 1.82
N LEU A 436 10.21 -20.50 1.97
CA LEU A 436 11.28 -19.97 1.11
C LEU A 436 12.66 -20.29 1.68
N ALA A 437 13.69 -20.26 0.82
CA ALA A 437 15.07 -20.57 1.18
C ALA A 437 15.69 -19.59 2.22
N ASP A 438 15.15 -18.37 2.32
CA ASP A 438 15.56 -17.35 3.29
C ASP A 438 14.83 -17.48 4.66
N GLY A 439 14.04 -18.54 4.85
CA GLY A 439 13.24 -18.77 6.05
C GLY A 439 11.93 -17.97 6.11
N CYS A 440 11.60 -17.20 5.06
CA CYS A 440 10.30 -16.54 4.96
C CYS A 440 9.20 -17.54 4.59
N VAL A 441 7.97 -17.27 5.04
CA VAL A 441 6.79 -18.08 4.71
C VAL A 441 5.79 -17.25 3.94
N ARG A 442 5.25 -17.80 2.84
CA ARG A 442 4.17 -17.21 2.04
C ARG A 442 2.92 -18.05 2.10
N PHE A 443 1.77 -17.39 2.20
CA PHE A 443 0.46 -18.00 2.04
C PHE A 443 -0.19 -17.43 0.78
N VAL A 444 -0.52 -18.31 -0.17
CA VAL A 444 -0.90 -17.92 -1.54
C VAL A 444 -2.18 -18.63 -1.96
N ILE A 445 -3.08 -17.89 -2.61
CA ILE A 445 -4.18 -18.47 -3.39
C ILE A 445 -3.77 -18.40 -4.85
N TYR A 446 -3.92 -19.51 -5.57
CA TYR A 446 -3.69 -19.61 -7.02
C TYR A 446 -5.02 -19.70 -7.77
N GLY A 447 -5.03 -19.21 -9.01
CA GLY A 447 -6.18 -19.25 -9.92
C GLY A 447 -6.65 -17.86 -10.37
N ASP A 448 -7.67 -17.86 -11.22
CA ASP A 448 -8.42 -16.66 -11.63
C ASP A 448 -9.81 -16.72 -10.99
N GLY A 449 -10.27 -15.63 -10.39
CA GLY A 449 -11.59 -15.59 -9.75
C GLY A 449 -11.95 -14.21 -9.19
N SER A 450 -13.24 -13.95 -9.05
CA SER A 450 -13.75 -12.70 -8.45
C SER A 450 -14.71 -13.02 -7.31
N TYR A 451 -14.49 -12.38 -6.16
CA TYR A 451 -15.22 -12.64 -4.92
C TYR A 451 -15.61 -11.30 -4.28
N THR A 452 -16.86 -11.17 -3.85
CA THR A 452 -17.33 -9.97 -3.11
C THR A 452 -16.72 -9.92 -1.72
N ARG A 453 -16.38 -11.08 -1.15
CA ARG A 453 -15.71 -11.20 0.14
C ARG A 453 -14.77 -12.39 0.13
N LEU A 454 -13.57 -12.20 0.68
CA LEU A 454 -12.61 -13.26 0.99
C LEU A 454 -12.07 -13.05 2.41
N SER A 455 -12.10 -14.09 3.23
CA SER A 455 -11.64 -14.06 4.63
C SER A 455 -10.72 -15.24 4.93
N TRP A 456 -9.61 -14.97 5.59
CA TRP A 456 -8.62 -15.98 5.94
C TRP A 456 -7.90 -15.61 7.24
N SER A 457 -7.35 -16.58 7.97
CA SER A 457 -6.66 -16.30 9.22
C SER A 457 -5.38 -17.11 9.41
N TYR A 458 -4.48 -16.59 10.25
CA TYR A 458 -3.25 -17.26 10.63
C TYR A 458 -2.78 -16.88 12.03
N GLY A 459 -2.12 -17.82 12.70
CA GLY A 459 -1.46 -17.61 14.00
C GLY A 459 0.04 -17.41 13.84
N VAL A 460 0.61 -16.55 14.68
CA VAL A 460 2.04 -16.21 14.72
C VAL A 460 2.52 -16.23 16.17
N SER A 461 3.66 -16.86 16.43
CA SER A 461 4.37 -16.76 17.70
C SER A 461 5.56 -15.81 17.58
N ASN A 462 5.91 -15.19 18.72
CA ASN A 462 7.11 -14.36 18.85
C ASN A 462 7.11 -13.07 17.98
N GLY A 463 5.98 -12.67 17.40
CA GLY A 463 5.89 -11.53 16.48
C GLY A 463 5.89 -10.15 17.15
N PHE A 464 5.27 -10.03 18.33
CA PHE A 464 4.98 -8.75 18.99
C PHE A 464 5.65 -8.71 20.38
N ALA A 465 6.08 -7.53 20.86
CA ALA A 465 6.42 -7.36 22.28
C ALA A 465 5.21 -6.89 23.09
N LEU A 466 5.26 -7.20 24.38
CA LEU A 466 4.28 -6.77 25.38
C LEU A 466 4.89 -5.75 26.36
N SER A 467 6.21 -5.58 26.37
CA SER A 467 6.91 -4.58 27.19
C SER A 467 8.21 -4.09 26.54
N GLN A 468 8.80 -3.01 27.07
CA GLN A 468 10.14 -2.56 26.66
C GLN A 468 11.22 -3.60 26.98
N ALA A 469 11.14 -4.28 28.13
CA ALA A 469 12.02 -5.37 28.52
C ALA A 469 12.05 -6.52 27.48
N ASP A 470 10.93 -6.82 26.81
CA ASP A 470 10.89 -7.81 25.74
C ASP A 470 11.72 -7.40 24.52
N ILE A 471 11.80 -6.09 24.24
CA ILE A 471 12.57 -5.53 23.12
C ILE A 471 14.05 -5.73 23.39
N GLU A 472 14.50 -5.43 24.61
CA GLU A 472 15.90 -5.56 25.02
C GLU A 472 16.41 -7.01 24.93
N ARG A 473 15.54 -7.98 25.21
CA ARG A 473 15.87 -9.42 25.16
C ARG A 473 15.88 -10.01 23.74
N ARG A 474 15.51 -9.25 22.70
CA ARG A 474 15.54 -9.76 21.31
C ARG A 474 16.97 -10.10 20.86
N PRO A 475 17.16 -11.11 19.99
CA PRO A 475 18.47 -11.45 19.46
C PRO A 475 19.16 -10.24 18.82
N LEU A 476 20.49 -10.12 18.93
CA LEU A 476 21.24 -8.99 18.32
C LEU A 476 21.03 -8.86 16.81
N GLU A 477 20.80 -10.00 16.14
CA GLU A 477 20.46 -10.08 14.71
C GLU A 477 19.14 -9.36 14.37
N SER A 478 18.26 -9.08 15.35
CA SER A 478 16.97 -8.46 15.09
C SER A 478 17.06 -7.02 14.63
N ALA A 479 18.16 -6.32 14.94
CA ALA A 479 18.43 -4.98 14.40
C ALA A 479 18.58 -4.98 12.86
N LYS A 480 18.95 -6.13 12.27
CA LYS A 480 19.01 -6.29 10.80
C LYS A 480 17.63 -6.43 10.17
N TRP A 481 16.61 -6.82 10.95
CA TRP A 481 15.27 -7.06 10.41
C TRP A 481 14.52 -5.76 10.16
N ASP A 482 14.71 -4.75 11.01
CA ASP A 482 14.08 -3.43 10.88
C ASP A 482 15.11 -2.32 11.21
N PRO A 483 16.06 -2.03 10.29
CA PRO A 483 17.16 -1.09 10.54
C PRO A 483 16.74 0.38 10.64
N ILE A 484 15.47 0.67 10.35
CA ILE A 484 14.90 2.02 10.26
C ILE A 484 14.24 2.46 11.57
N LEU A 485 13.94 1.54 12.49
CA LEU A 485 13.27 1.85 13.75
C LEU A 485 14.24 2.50 14.75
N GLU A 486 13.75 3.48 15.51
CA GLU A 486 14.51 4.05 16.62
C GLU A 486 14.57 3.08 17.81
N ASN A 487 15.51 3.29 18.74
CA ASN A 487 15.63 2.45 19.93
C ASN A 487 14.31 2.41 20.73
N GLY A 488 13.79 1.20 20.95
CA GLY A 488 12.55 0.98 21.70
C GLY A 488 11.26 1.04 20.86
N GLU A 489 11.37 1.32 19.56
CA GLU A 489 10.22 1.26 18.64
C GLU A 489 9.95 -0.16 18.14
N GLN A 490 8.69 -0.41 17.83
CA GLN A 490 8.23 -1.62 17.15
C GLN A 490 7.36 -1.26 15.97
N ALA A 491 7.41 -2.06 14.92
CA ALA A 491 6.47 -1.98 13.82
C ALA A 491 6.15 -3.39 13.33
N TRP A 492 4.95 -3.54 12.75
CA TRP A 492 4.61 -4.73 11.98
C TRP A 492 4.34 -4.34 10.54
N HIS A 493 5.25 -4.73 9.66
CA HIS A 493 5.24 -4.30 8.26
C HIS A 493 4.28 -5.16 7.44
N HIS A 494 3.40 -4.51 6.69
CA HIS A 494 2.64 -5.14 5.63
C HIS A 494 3.16 -4.69 4.27
N ARG A 495 3.69 -5.64 3.48
CA ARG A 495 4.03 -5.38 2.08
C ARG A 495 2.79 -5.55 1.20
N VAL A 496 2.44 -4.50 0.48
CA VAL A 496 1.34 -4.52 -0.50
C VAL A 496 1.84 -5.24 -1.75
N ARG A 497 1.07 -6.24 -2.21
CA ARG A 497 1.47 -7.17 -3.29
C ARG A 497 0.57 -7.11 -4.51
N PHE A 498 -0.55 -6.42 -4.40
CA PHE A 498 -1.57 -6.29 -5.43
C PHE A 498 -2.38 -5.02 -5.15
N ASP A 499 -3.12 -4.54 -6.14
CA ASP A 499 -3.78 -3.25 -6.05
C ASP A 499 -4.91 -3.25 -5.02
N ALA A 500 -4.95 -2.23 -4.16
CA ALA A 500 -6.02 -2.06 -3.18
C ALA A 500 -6.47 -0.60 -3.19
N GLU A 501 -7.77 -0.32 -3.12
CA GLU A 501 -8.21 1.08 -2.92
C GLU A 501 -7.90 1.57 -1.50
N ARG A 502 -7.98 0.68 -0.52
CA ARG A 502 -7.68 0.99 0.88
C ARG A 502 -7.10 -0.24 1.58
N VAL A 503 -6.00 -0.03 2.30
CA VAL A 503 -5.45 -0.99 3.25
C VAL A 503 -5.69 -0.48 4.66
N THR A 504 -6.22 -1.34 5.53
CA THR A 504 -6.32 -1.10 6.97
C THR A 504 -5.58 -2.19 7.72
N TYR A 505 -4.87 -1.80 8.77
CA TYR A 505 -4.15 -2.73 9.63
C TYR A 505 -4.34 -2.30 11.07
N GLY A 506 -4.82 -3.19 11.93
CA GLY A 506 -5.00 -2.96 13.36
C GLY A 506 -4.36 -4.06 14.19
N ILE A 507 -3.67 -3.68 15.27
CA ILE A 507 -3.14 -4.56 16.30
C ILE A 507 -3.88 -4.24 17.59
N HIS A 508 -4.50 -5.25 18.20
CA HIS A 508 -5.16 -5.13 19.50
C HIS A 508 -4.48 -6.07 20.50
N PHE A 509 -4.11 -5.53 21.65
CA PHE A 509 -3.48 -6.27 22.73
C PHE A 509 -4.55 -6.70 23.74
N LYS A 510 -4.84 -8.00 23.76
CA LYS A 510 -5.82 -8.61 24.66
C LYS A 510 -5.12 -9.07 25.93
N GLY A 511 -5.17 -8.25 26.98
CA GLY A 511 -4.57 -8.62 28.26
C GLY A 511 -4.49 -7.50 29.27
N LYS A 512 -4.41 -7.85 30.56
CA LYS A 512 -4.08 -6.91 31.63
C LYS A 512 -2.78 -7.31 32.35
N PRO A 513 -1.85 -6.36 32.58
CA PRO A 513 -1.90 -4.96 32.15
C PRO A 513 -1.76 -4.81 30.63
N SER A 514 -2.46 -3.83 30.05
CA SER A 514 -2.26 -3.45 28.65
C SER A 514 -0.83 -2.96 28.46
N PRO A 515 -0.16 -3.24 27.33
CA PRO A 515 1.19 -2.77 27.08
C PRO A 515 1.31 -1.24 27.04
N ASN A 516 0.18 -0.50 26.96
CA ASN A 516 0.07 0.96 26.98
C ASN A 516 0.84 1.63 25.83
N ILE A 517 0.16 2.16 24.83
CA ILE A 517 0.83 2.76 23.67
C ILE A 517 1.15 4.24 23.93
N HIS A 518 2.44 4.60 23.92
CA HIS A 518 2.87 5.99 24.17
C HIS A 518 2.89 6.89 22.94
N ALA A 519 3.34 6.34 21.82
CA ALA A 519 3.54 7.10 20.59
C ALA A 519 3.32 6.17 19.41
N VAL A 520 2.77 6.73 18.32
CA VAL A 520 2.59 6.05 17.05
C VAL A 520 3.04 6.96 15.91
N THR A 521 3.81 6.40 14.98
CA THR A 521 4.36 7.10 13.81
C THR A 521 4.08 6.27 12.56
N ALA A 522 3.69 6.95 11.48
CA ALA A 522 3.52 6.35 10.17
C ALA A 522 4.86 5.89 9.56
N LEU A 523 4.89 4.67 9.01
CA LEU A 523 6.02 4.16 8.22
C LEU A 523 5.56 3.71 6.83
N ALA A 524 6.32 4.12 5.83
CA ALA A 524 6.22 3.62 4.46
C ALA A 524 7.65 3.44 3.92
N GLU A 525 7.93 2.26 3.38
CA GLU A 525 9.28 1.84 3.00
C GLU A 525 9.29 1.16 1.63
N VAL A 526 10.40 1.32 0.92
CA VAL A 526 10.71 0.64 -0.34
C VAL A 526 12.05 -0.08 -0.23
N ASP A 527 12.19 -1.22 -0.90
CA ASP A 527 13.50 -1.88 -1.01
C ASP A 527 14.38 -1.08 -1.98
N GLU A 528 15.63 -0.80 -1.61
CA GLU A 528 16.63 -0.31 -2.56
C GLU A 528 17.16 -1.50 -3.36
N GLN A 529 17.15 -1.38 -4.69
CA GLN A 529 17.83 -2.34 -5.56
C GLN A 529 19.30 -1.95 -5.65
N ASP A 530 20.14 -2.54 -4.80
CA ASP A 530 21.58 -2.56 -5.06
C ASP A 530 21.90 -3.77 -5.93
N SER A 531 22.26 -3.54 -7.20
CA SER A 531 22.56 -4.59 -8.18
C SER A 531 23.85 -5.37 -7.86
N THR A 532 24.59 -4.95 -6.83
CA THR A 532 25.90 -5.51 -6.47
C THR A 532 25.93 -6.23 -5.13
N SER A 533 24.85 -6.17 -4.35
CA SER A 533 24.79 -6.69 -2.98
C SER A 533 23.62 -7.65 -2.80
N THR A 534 23.82 -8.71 -2.01
CA THR A 534 22.71 -9.54 -1.49
C THR A 534 21.99 -8.88 -0.31
N ASP A 535 22.54 -7.76 0.19
CA ASP A 535 21.99 -6.98 1.30
C ASP A 535 20.97 -5.97 0.76
N ARG A 536 19.69 -6.22 1.03
CA ARG A 536 18.60 -5.32 0.64
C ARG A 536 18.53 -4.18 1.65
N SER A 537 19.14 -3.03 1.35
CA SER A 537 18.89 -1.81 2.10
C SER A 537 17.43 -1.37 1.91
N ARG A 538 16.83 -0.81 2.96
CA ARG A 538 15.47 -0.25 2.92
C ARG A 538 15.57 1.25 3.06
N ARG A 539 14.72 1.99 2.34
CA ARG A 539 14.62 3.45 2.43
C ARG A 539 13.23 3.87 2.88
N ARG A 540 13.15 4.89 3.74
CA ARG A 540 11.89 5.58 4.05
C ARG A 540 11.40 6.32 2.80
N ASP A 541 10.12 6.17 2.49
CA ASP A 541 9.44 6.96 1.48
C ASP A 541 8.58 8.02 2.18
N GLU A 542 9.15 9.20 2.40
CA GLU A 542 8.49 10.29 3.14
C GLU A 542 7.16 10.73 2.50
N ARG A 543 7.05 10.62 1.18
CA ARG A 543 5.82 10.96 0.45
C ARG A 543 4.70 9.99 0.84
N GLU A 544 5.00 8.70 0.78
CA GLU A 544 4.05 7.67 1.16
C GLU A 544 3.76 7.70 2.67
N GLN A 545 4.74 8.01 3.52
CA GLN A 545 4.54 8.17 4.97
C GLN A 545 3.49 9.24 5.29
N ARG A 546 3.51 10.39 4.63
CA ARG A 546 2.52 11.47 4.83
C ARG A 546 1.08 11.06 4.48
N ARG A 547 0.90 9.98 3.72
CA ARG A 547 -0.41 9.44 3.31
C ARG A 547 -0.98 8.42 4.29
N VAL A 548 -0.12 7.82 5.12
CA VAL A 548 -0.55 6.87 6.14
C VAL A 548 -1.19 7.63 7.30
N GLN A 549 -2.45 7.30 7.57
CA GLN A 549 -3.16 7.77 8.75
C GLN A 549 -2.99 6.72 9.85
N THR A 550 -2.72 7.15 11.08
CA THR A 550 -2.57 6.24 12.22
C THR A 550 -3.61 6.54 13.29
N VAL A 551 -4.01 5.50 14.03
CA VAL A 551 -4.92 5.58 15.18
C VAL A 551 -4.28 4.78 16.30
N SER A 552 -4.37 5.27 17.53
CA SER A 552 -3.89 4.55 18.70
C SER A 552 -4.78 4.76 19.91
N ASP A 553 -4.78 3.77 20.78
CA ASP A 553 -5.44 3.75 22.09
C ASP A 553 -4.51 3.02 23.09
N GLU A 554 -4.92 2.85 24.34
CA GLU A 554 -4.13 2.16 25.36
C GLU A 554 -3.70 0.75 24.94
N ASP A 555 -4.54 0.02 24.22
CA ASP A 555 -4.35 -1.39 23.83
C ASP A 555 -4.45 -1.62 22.31
N MET A 556 -4.47 -0.57 21.50
CA MET A 556 -4.68 -0.66 20.06
C MET A 556 -3.73 0.25 19.29
N VAL A 557 -3.16 -0.27 18.21
CA VAL A 557 -2.43 0.51 17.20
C VAL A 557 -2.97 0.16 15.82
N GLY A 558 -3.28 1.16 15.01
CA GLY A 558 -3.74 0.93 13.65
C GLY A 558 -3.24 1.95 12.66
N MET A 559 -3.31 1.56 11.38
CA MET A 559 -3.00 2.41 10.24
C MET A 559 -4.01 2.21 9.10
N VAL A 560 -4.16 3.27 8.31
CA VAL A 560 -4.94 3.29 7.08
C VAL A 560 -4.13 3.97 5.99
N VAL A 561 -4.11 3.37 4.81
CA VAL A 561 -3.56 3.98 3.60
C VAL A 561 -4.53 3.74 2.43
N ASP A 562 -4.96 4.81 1.79
CA ASP A 562 -5.75 4.78 0.55
C ASP A 562 -4.79 4.67 -0.63
N GLY A 563 -5.09 3.85 -1.63
CA GLY A 563 -4.26 3.68 -2.84
C GLY A 563 -2.78 3.42 -2.56
N PRO A 564 -2.41 2.41 -1.75
CA PRO A 564 -1.01 2.08 -1.51
C PRO A 564 -0.32 1.60 -2.78
N VAL A 565 0.97 1.90 -2.88
CA VAL A 565 1.83 1.47 -3.99
C VAL A 565 2.19 0.00 -3.81
N VAL A 566 2.02 -0.78 -4.88
CA VAL A 566 2.41 -2.20 -4.90
C VAL A 566 3.93 -2.31 -4.79
N GLY A 567 4.40 -3.17 -3.88
CA GLY A 567 5.82 -3.38 -3.60
C GLY A 567 6.30 -2.69 -2.31
N HIS A 568 5.68 -1.57 -1.94
CA HIS A 568 5.96 -0.84 -0.70
C HIS A 568 5.49 -1.61 0.54
N ARG A 569 6.15 -1.31 1.66
CA ARG A 569 5.75 -1.76 3.00
C ARG A 569 5.17 -0.60 3.77
N TYR A 570 4.04 -0.83 4.42
CA TYR A 570 3.41 0.13 5.32
C TYR A 570 3.36 -0.45 6.73
N ALA A 571 3.56 0.39 7.74
CA ALA A 571 3.40 0.02 9.14
C ALA A 571 3.01 1.24 9.98
N ALA A 572 2.42 0.98 11.14
CA ALA A 572 2.44 1.91 12.26
C ALA A 572 3.60 1.50 13.16
N ALA A 573 4.62 2.36 13.28
CA ALA A 573 5.63 2.23 14.33
C ALA A 573 5.07 2.75 15.65
N TYR A 574 5.35 2.08 16.75
CA TYR A 574 4.85 2.46 18.06
C TYR A 574 5.84 2.16 19.18
N ARG A 575 5.69 2.88 20.30
CA ARG A 575 6.45 2.66 21.54
C ARG A 575 5.52 2.16 22.64
N LEU A 576 5.95 1.11 23.33
CA LEU A 576 5.27 0.58 24.50
C LEU A 576 5.61 1.41 25.74
N GLY A 577 4.64 1.67 26.59
CA GLY A 577 4.78 2.37 27.86
C GLY A 577 4.94 1.46 29.05
N THR A 578 4.58 0.19 28.89
CA THR A 578 4.93 -0.83 29.88
C THR A 578 6.42 -1.12 29.78
N ALA A 579 7.19 -0.64 30.77
CA ALA A 579 8.62 -0.92 30.88
C ALA A 579 8.90 -2.44 30.92
N GLY A 580 8.04 -3.19 31.61
CA GLY A 580 8.30 -4.59 31.97
C GLY A 580 9.34 -4.67 33.10
N THR A 581 9.72 -5.89 33.46
CA THR A 581 10.69 -6.13 34.53
C THR A 581 11.82 -6.99 33.99
N LEU A 582 13.06 -6.57 34.23
CA LEU A 582 14.27 -7.35 33.98
C LEU A 582 14.85 -7.83 35.30
N ALA A 583 15.59 -8.93 35.26
CA ALA A 583 16.28 -9.42 36.44
C ALA A 583 17.33 -8.40 36.90
N ASN A 584 17.50 -8.25 38.21
CA ASN A 584 18.54 -7.39 38.78
C ASN A 584 19.90 -7.75 38.21
N GLN A 585 20.72 -6.75 37.93
CA GLN A 585 22.01 -6.93 37.23
C GLN A 585 22.95 -7.89 37.98
N SER A 586 22.94 -7.83 39.31
CA SER A 586 23.68 -8.72 40.19
C SER A 586 23.27 -10.18 39.99
N VAL A 587 21.97 -10.47 40.02
CA VAL A 587 21.39 -11.80 39.79
C VAL A 587 21.68 -12.27 38.36
N GLN A 588 21.51 -11.40 37.35
CA GLN A 588 21.79 -11.77 35.97
C GLN A 588 23.28 -12.08 35.73
N SER A 589 24.20 -11.33 36.34
CA SER A 589 25.64 -11.60 36.25
C SER A 589 26.00 -12.94 36.91
N PHE A 590 25.40 -13.25 38.05
CA PHE A 590 25.56 -14.56 38.69
C PHE A 590 25.07 -15.71 37.80
N ILE A 591 23.91 -15.54 37.15
CA ILE A 591 23.37 -16.54 36.21
C ILE A 591 24.25 -16.67 34.96
N ASP A 592 24.77 -15.56 34.44
CA ASP A 592 25.70 -15.58 33.30
C ASP A 592 26.97 -16.38 33.65
N ASP A 593 27.51 -16.20 34.85
CA ASP A 593 28.67 -16.96 35.34
C ASP A 593 28.36 -18.45 35.57
N LEU A 594 27.19 -18.76 36.11
CA LEU A 594 26.71 -20.13 36.33
C LEU A 594 26.52 -20.89 35.01
N VAL A 595 26.19 -20.21 33.91
CA VAL A 595 26.03 -20.84 32.59
C VAL A 595 27.30 -20.81 31.74
N LYS A 596 28.26 -19.94 32.06
CA LYS A 596 29.55 -19.80 31.36
C LYS A 596 30.58 -20.85 31.76
N THR A 597 30.27 -21.75 32.70
CA THR A 597 31.22 -22.69 33.30
C THR A 597 32.07 -23.39 32.24
N ARG A 598 33.31 -22.93 32.10
CA ARG A 598 34.35 -23.69 31.41
C ARG A 598 34.84 -24.70 32.43
N ARG A 599 34.98 -25.98 32.04
CA ARG A 599 35.54 -27.07 32.87
C ARG A 599 36.95 -26.80 33.45
N THR A 600 37.51 -25.62 33.24
CA THR A 600 38.81 -25.16 33.74
C THR A 600 38.73 -24.30 35.00
N ASP A 601 37.54 -23.79 35.38
CA ASP A 601 37.33 -22.98 36.58
C ASP A 601 36.63 -23.82 37.67
N MET A 602 37.41 -24.38 38.59
CA MET A 602 36.97 -25.41 39.55
C MET A 602 35.83 -24.93 40.46
N THR A 603 35.90 -23.70 40.97
CA THR A 603 34.88 -23.14 41.87
C THR A 603 33.52 -22.99 41.18
N ARG A 604 33.53 -22.62 39.89
CA ARG A 604 32.30 -22.52 39.08
C ARG A 604 31.73 -23.89 38.72
N ALA A 605 32.59 -24.88 38.48
CA ALA A 605 32.17 -26.26 38.23
C ALA A 605 31.54 -26.92 39.46
N GLU A 606 32.09 -26.70 40.66
CA GLU A 606 31.52 -27.20 41.92
C GLU A 606 30.13 -26.61 42.19
N ALA A 607 29.98 -25.29 42.01
CA ALA A 607 28.71 -24.60 42.14
C ALA A 607 27.61 -25.16 41.21
N GLU A 608 27.94 -25.43 39.95
CA GLU A 608 27.02 -26.02 38.99
C GLU A 608 26.61 -27.44 39.39
N ILE A 609 27.56 -28.27 39.83
CA ILE A 609 27.31 -29.65 40.28
C ILE A 609 26.38 -29.67 41.49
N ASP A 610 26.59 -28.79 42.47
CA ASP A 610 25.76 -28.73 43.68
C ASP A 610 24.32 -28.32 43.34
N VAL A 611 24.15 -27.32 42.47
CA VAL A 611 22.84 -26.88 41.99
C VAL A 611 22.16 -27.99 41.18
N GLU A 612 22.89 -28.65 40.28
CA GLU A 612 22.38 -29.78 39.50
C GLU A 612 21.89 -30.90 40.43
N GLN A 613 22.69 -31.30 41.41
CA GLN A 613 22.33 -32.37 42.35
C GLN A 613 21.07 -32.03 43.17
N ALA A 614 20.99 -30.81 43.71
CA ALA A 614 19.83 -30.37 44.48
C ALA A 614 18.55 -30.37 43.63
N VAL A 615 18.63 -29.85 42.40
CA VAL A 615 17.50 -29.84 41.46
C VAL A 615 17.14 -31.26 41.03
N ALA A 616 18.11 -32.11 40.69
CA ALA A 616 17.89 -33.50 40.28
C ALA A 616 17.21 -34.33 41.38
N GLN A 617 17.65 -34.18 42.64
CA GLN A 617 17.00 -34.80 43.79
C GLN A 617 15.54 -34.36 43.90
N ARG A 618 15.27 -33.06 43.72
CA ARG A 618 13.92 -32.52 43.78
C ARG A 618 13.03 -32.99 42.63
N VAL A 619 13.56 -33.06 41.40
CA VAL A 619 12.87 -33.64 40.24
C VAL A 619 12.49 -35.09 40.53
N ASN A 620 13.42 -35.91 41.03
CA ASN A 620 13.17 -37.31 41.36
C ASN A 620 12.13 -37.49 42.47
N GLN A 621 12.12 -36.61 43.48
CA GLN A 621 11.08 -36.61 44.53
C GLN A 621 9.69 -36.32 43.98
N ILE A 622 9.57 -35.41 43.00
CA ILE A 622 8.27 -34.96 42.46
C ILE A 622 7.76 -35.91 41.36
N LEU A 623 8.64 -36.31 40.44
CA LEU A 623 8.27 -37.09 39.25
C LEU A 623 8.40 -38.62 39.46
N GLY A 624 9.19 -39.06 40.45
CA GLY A 624 9.53 -40.46 40.67
C GLY A 624 10.74 -40.93 39.84
N ALA A 625 11.17 -42.18 40.04
CA ALA A 625 12.44 -42.72 39.53
C ALA A 625 12.43 -43.12 38.03
N LYS A 626 11.34 -42.91 37.28
CA LYS A 626 11.28 -43.23 35.84
C LYS A 626 11.63 -42.01 34.98
N PRO A 627 12.34 -42.18 33.85
CA PRO A 627 13.05 -41.08 33.20
C PRO A 627 12.10 -40.23 32.34
N VAL A 628 11.63 -39.11 32.91
CA VAL A 628 11.22 -37.96 32.10
C VAL A 628 12.50 -37.20 31.77
N SER A 629 12.74 -36.94 30.48
CA SER A 629 13.87 -36.10 30.07
C SER A 629 13.63 -34.69 30.57
N TRP A 630 14.62 -34.11 31.26
CA TRP A 630 14.52 -32.74 31.75
C TRP A 630 15.84 -31.99 31.59
N VAL A 631 15.74 -30.71 31.25
CA VAL A 631 16.88 -29.83 31.04
C VAL A 631 16.60 -28.48 31.67
N CYS A 632 17.53 -27.97 32.45
CA CYS A 632 17.54 -26.57 32.87
C CYS A 632 18.28 -25.73 31.82
N PHE A 633 17.59 -24.76 31.24
CA PHE A 633 18.19 -23.74 30.38
C PHE A 633 18.32 -22.44 31.17
N LEU A 634 19.51 -21.84 31.20
CA LEU A 634 19.73 -20.53 31.81
C LEU A 634 20.02 -19.48 30.74
N TRP A 635 19.58 -18.25 30.99
CA TRP A 635 19.75 -17.13 30.07
C TRP A 635 21.16 -16.59 30.13
N ASN A 636 21.84 -16.59 28.98
CA ASN A 636 23.11 -15.91 28.80
C ASN A 636 22.86 -14.54 28.17
N SER A 637 23.10 -13.46 28.93
CA SER A 637 22.80 -12.09 28.51
C SER A 637 23.71 -11.60 27.37
N GLU A 638 24.96 -12.06 27.33
CA GLU A 638 25.96 -11.73 26.31
C GLU A 638 25.60 -12.35 24.94
N LEU A 639 25.23 -13.63 24.94
CA LEU A 639 24.82 -14.36 23.72
C LEU A 639 23.35 -14.09 23.33
N ARG A 640 22.56 -13.49 24.24
CA ARG A 640 21.10 -13.34 24.16
C ARG A 640 20.38 -14.64 23.79
N ARG A 641 20.77 -15.73 24.46
CA ARG A 641 20.25 -17.09 24.22
C ARG A 641 20.13 -17.86 25.53
N LEU A 642 19.11 -18.71 25.60
CA LEU A 642 19.01 -19.79 26.58
C LEU A 642 20.04 -20.86 26.25
N GLN A 643 20.90 -21.16 27.21
CA GLN A 643 21.95 -22.18 27.14
C GLN A 643 21.58 -23.37 28.02
N PRO A 644 21.87 -24.60 27.60
CA PRO A 644 21.71 -25.76 28.47
C PRO A 644 22.71 -25.65 29.61
N ALA A 645 22.23 -25.67 30.85
CA ALA A 645 23.06 -25.63 32.05
C ALA A 645 23.29 -27.07 32.54
N PHE A 646 22.24 -27.73 33.03
CA PHE A 646 22.33 -29.07 33.62
C PHE A 646 21.02 -29.85 33.47
N GLY A 647 21.08 -31.16 33.71
CA GLY A 647 19.93 -32.07 33.61
C GLY A 647 20.21 -33.37 32.87
N VAL A 648 19.14 -34.08 32.50
CA VAL A 648 19.21 -35.37 31.80
C VAL A 648 18.98 -35.13 30.31
N PHE A 649 20.07 -35.01 29.57
CA PHE A 649 20.09 -34.69 28.14
C PHE A 649 20.12 -35.97 27.28
N PRO A 650 19.19 -36.12 26.32
CA PRO A 650 19.45 -36.94 25.14
C PRO A 650 20.63 -36.35 24.35
N PRO A 651 21.48 -37.15 23.68
CA PRO A 651 22.65 -36.64 22.93
C PRO A 651 22.31 -35.52 21.93
N GLN A 652 21.12 -35.58 21.34
CA GLN A 652 20.57 -34.57 20.43
C GLN A 652 20.14 -33.24 21.09
N THR A 653 20.25 -33.11 22.41
CA THR A 653 19.94 -31.88 23.17
C THR A 653 21.17 -31.17 23.74
N TRP A 654 22.36 -31.79 23.67
CA TRP A 654 23.59 -31.29 24.33
C TRP A 654 24.07 -29.91 23.86
N GLY A 655 23.75 -29.51 22.63
CA GLY A 655 24.09 -28.21 22.07
C GLY A 655 22.88 -27.33 21.77
N ARG A 656 21.69 -27.67 22.26
CA ARG A 656 20.46 -26.92 21.94
C ARG A 656 20.46 -25.58 22.66
N GLN A 657 20.29 -24.51 21.91
CA GLN A 657 20.17 -23.15 22.43
C GLN A 657 18.91 -22.51 21.86
N PHE A 658 18.21 -21.72 22.67
CA PHE A 658 16.99 -21.05 22.23
C PHE A 658 17.16 -19.53 22.24
N LYS A 659 16.77 -18.88 21.15
CA LYS A 659 16.57 -17.42 21.14
C LYS A 659 15.39 -17.07 22.05
N CYS A 660 15.37 -15.85 22.57
CA CYS A 660 14.20 -15.34 23.30
C CYS A 660 12.93 -15.51 22.45
N GLY A 661 11.93 -16.19 23.01
CA GLY A 661 10.64 -16.47 22.38
C GLY A 661 10.62 -17.55 21.29
N HIS A 662 11.74 -18.21 20.99
CA HIS A 662 11.82 -19.32 20.02
C HIS A 662 11.69 -20.68 20.70
N GLY A 663 10.92 -21.58 20.09
CA GLY A 663 10.58 -22.86 20.69
C GLY A 663 9.75 -22.72 21.98
N VAL A 664 9.35 -23.84 22.56
CA VAL A 664 8.57 -23.87 23.80
C VAL A 664 9.35 -23.25 24.97
N ALA A 665 10.66 -23.51 25.04
CA ALA A 665 11.54 -22.98 26.09
C ALA A 665 11.75 -21.47 25.96
N GLY A 666 12.10 -20.97 24.77
CA GLY A 666 12.26 -19.53 24.56
C GLY A 666 10.97 -18.77 24.76
N HIS A 667 9.82 -19.34 24.37
CA HIS A 667 8.49 -18.76 24.62
C HIS A 667 8.17 -18.67 26.12
N SER A 668 8.37 -19.76 26.87
CA SER A 668 8.19 -19.79 28.32
C SER A 668 9.05 -18.75 29.04
N PHE A 669 10.32 -18.64 28.63
CA PHE A 669 11.25 -17.63 29.11
C PHE A 669 10.77 -16.22 28.79
N ARG A 670 10.49 -15.91 27.52
CA ARG A 670 10.17 -14.55 27.09
C ARG A 670 9.02 -13.94 27.89
N PHE A 671 7.93 -14.68 28.04
CA PHE A 671 6.72 -14.19 28.71
C PHE A 671 6.67 -14.58 30.19
N SER A 672 7.73 -15.18 30.73
CA SER A 672 7.80 -15.68 32.11
C SER A 672 6.59 -16.55 32.50
N ARG A 673 6.12 -17.43 31.59
CA ARG A 673 4.91 -18.26 31.79
C ARG A 673 5.15 -19.71 31.44
N VAL A 674 4.33 -20.62 31.97
CA VAL A 674 4.46 -22.04 31.60
C VAL A 674 4.02 -22.19 30.14
N ALA A 675 4.89 -22.74 29.31
CA ALA A 675 4.57 -23.04 27.92
C ALA A 675 4.56 -24.55 27.72
N ALA A 676 3.68 -25.06 26.86
CA ALA A 676 3.62 -26.48 26.56
C ALA A 676 3.24 -26.74 25.11
N TRP A 677 3.74 -27.85 24.58
CA TRP A 677 3.44 -28.34 23.25
C TRP A 677 3.19 -29.84 23.30
N HIS A 678 2.30 -30.31 22.42
CA HIS A 678 2.01 -31.72 22.22
C HIS A 678 1.84 -31.98 20.73
N HIS A 679 2.31 -33.14 20.28
CA HIS A 679 2.06 -33.69 18.96
C HIS A 679 0.60 -34.15 18.86
N ASP A 680 -0.35 -33.21 18.86
CA ASP A 680 -1.76 -33.47 18.59
C ASP A 680 -2.13 -32.90 17.21
N PRO A 681 -2.48 -33.73 16.22
CA PRO A 681 -2.91 -33.25 14.91
C PRO A 681 -4.21 -32.42 14.96
N GLY A 682 -4.98 -32.50 16.06
CA GLY A 682 -6.29 -31.83 16.23
C GLY A 682 -6.28 -30.43 16.87
N ASP A 683 -5.16 -29.94 17.43
CA ASP A 683 -5.05 -28.60 18.03
C ASP A 683 -3.96 -27.74 17.35
N PRO A 684 -4.32 -27.02 16.26
CA PRO A 684 -3.41 -26.20 15.49
C PRO A 684 -2.70 -25.09 16.26
N GLY A 685 -3.38 -24.49 17.25
CA GLY A 685 -2.92 -23.25 17.88
C GLY A 685 -1.67 -23.44 18.73
N ARG A 686 -1.47 -24.63 19.31
CA ARG A 686 -0.30 -24.91 20.15
C ARG A 686 0.94 -25.27 19.36
N THR A 687 0.77 -25.65 18.09
CA THR A 687 1.90 -26.00 17.22
C THR A 687 2.73 -24.79 16.76
N ILE A 688 2.26 -23.55 16.94
CA ILE A 688 2.95 -22.36 16.42
C ILE A 688 4.15 -21.91 17.27
N ILE A 689 4.26 -22.35 18.53
CA ILE A 689 5.45 -22.11 19.38
C ILE A 689 6.50 -23.22 19.24
N TYR A 690 6.20 -24.25 18.45
CA TYR A 690 7.07 -25.39 18.25
C TYR A 690 7.93 -25.22 17.01
N GLU A 691 9.23 -25.47 17.17
CA GLU A 691 10.21 -25.42 16.09
C GLU A 691 10.66 -26.86 15.80
N ARG A 692 10.27 -27.39 14.63
CA ARG A 692 10.63 -28.74 14.19
C ARG A 692 12.04 -28.73 13.62
N LEU A 693 12.93 -29.56 14.16
CA LEU A 693 14.31 -29.68 13.68
C LEU A 693 14.42 -30.78 12.60
N ASN A 694 15.16 -30.48 11.52
CA ASN A 694 15.41 -31.46 10.46
C ASN A 694 16.18 -32.68 11.00
N GLY A 695 15.59 -33.87 10.84
CA GLY A 695 16.30 -35.15 11.02
C GLY A 695 16.30 -35.79 12.42
N SER A 696 15.54 -35.29 13.40
CA SER A 696 15.42 -35.95 14.71
C SER A 696 13.99 -36.40 15.02
N ARG A 697 13.83 -37.59 15.60
CA ARG A 697 12.55 -38.06 16.14
C ARG A 697 12.30 -37.29 17.43
N GLU A 698 11.39 -36.33 17.40
CA GLU A 698 11.11 -35.46 18.54
C GLU A 698 10.13 -36.12 19.50
N HIS A 699 10.21 -35.73 20.78
CA HIS A 699 9.29 -36.09 21.85
C HIS A 699 7.83 -35.86 21.44
N ASP A 700 6.88 -36.61 22.01
CA ASP A 700 5.45 -36.39 21.72
C ASP A 700 4.91 -35.15 22.44
N TRP A 701 5.56 -34.70 23.51
CA TRP A 701 5.18 -33.52 24.27
C TRP A 701 6.37 -32.81 24.92
N ILE A 702 6.22 -31.51 25.17
CA ILE A 702 7.18 -30.64 25.86
C ILE A 702 6.42 -29.74 26.84
N VAL A 703 6.91 -29.59 28.07
CA VAL A 703 6.42 -28.62 29.06
C VAL A 703 7.60 -27.83 29.60
N CYS A 704 7.53 -26.50 29.50
CA CYS A 704 8.56 -25.59 29.94
C CYS A 704 8.04 -24.70 31.08
N ILE A 705 8.75 -24.70 32.21
CA ILE A 705 8.43 -23.92 33.40
C ILE A 705 9.49 -22.82 33.56
N PRO A 706 9.11 -21.54 33.62
CA PRO A 706 10.08 -20.44 33.73
C PRO A 706 10.71 -20.44 35.12
N LEU A 707 12.03 -20.23 35.21
CA LEU A 707 12.76 -19.97 36.44
C LEU A 707 12.73 -18.47 36.73
N ARG A 708 11.98 -18.05 37.76
CA ARG A 708 11.70 -16.63 38.06
C ARG A 708 12.53 -16.12 39.23
N THR A 709 12.74 -14.81 39.26
CA THR A 709 13.38 -14.05 40.35
C THR A 709 12.35 -13.48 41.33
N GLY A 710 11.24 -14.18 41.54
CA GLY A 710 10.18 -13.76 42.44
C GLY A 710 8.89 -14.55 42.23
N THR A 711 7.95 -14.40 43.16
CA THR A 711 6.68 -15.13 43.19
C THR A 711 5.56 -14.45 42.39
N GLY A 712 5.74 -13.17 42.04
CA GLY A 712 4.81 -12.39 41.23
C GLY A 712 4.65 -12.91 39.80
N ARG A 713 3.50 -12.63 39.19
CA ARG A 713 3.22 -12.99 37.78
C ARG A 713 4.17 -12.27 36.81
N ASP A 714 4.60 -11.06 37.17
CA ASP A 714 5.46 -10.19 36.36
C ASP A 714 6.95 -10.37 36.70
N ALA A 715 7.29 -11.30 37.61
CA ALA A 715 8.67 -11.54 37.99
C ALA A 715 9.48 -12.04 36.78
N PRO A 716 10.65 -11.43 36.49
CA PRO A 716 11.43 -11.78 35.33
C PRO A 716 11.99 -13.20 35.47
N SER A 717 11.95 -13.93 34.36
CA SER A 717 12.66 -15.19 34.24
C SER A 717 14.14 -14.99 33.95
N VAL A 718 14.97 -15.87 34.50
CA VAL A 718 16.42 -16.01 34.24
C VAL A 718 16.77 -17.35 33.59
N GLY A 719 15.79 -18.23 33.42
CA GLY A 719 15.95 -19.54 32.81
C GLY A 719 14.62 -20.28 32.68
N VAL A 720 14.68 -21.55 32.29
CA VAL A 720 13.52 -22.43 32.08
C VAL A 720 13.89 -23.88 32.38
N PHE A 721 13.04 -24.58 33.12
CA PHE A 721 13.07 -26.04 33.19
C PHE A 721 12.20 -26.63 32.08
N SER A 722 12.81 -27.37 31.16
CA SER A 722 12.13 -28.04 30.06
C SER A 722 12.00 -29.52 30.37
N PHE A 723 10.78 -30.04 30.30
CA PHE A 723 10.45 -31.46 30.41
C PHE A 723 9.95 -31.96 29.07
N SER A 724 10.37 -33.15 28.66
CA SER A 724 9.93 -33.76 27.40
C SER A 724 9.86 -35.27 27.53
N GLY A 725 8.93 -35.87 26.78
CA GLY A 725 8.68 -37.31 26.86
C GLY A 725 7.79 -37.83 25.73
N TYR A 726 7.37 -39.07 25.86
CA TYR A 726 6.52 -39.76 24.88
C TYR A 726 5.12 -40.07 25.46
N ASP A 727 4.13 -40.28 24.58
CA ASP A 727 2.73 -40.49 24.96
C ASP A 727 2.50 -41.80 25.73
N PHE A 728 3.39 -42.78 25.53
CA PHE A 728 3.31 -44.08 26.19
C PHE A 728 3.88 -44.10 27.62
N GLU A 729 4.34 -42.96 28.15
CA GLU A 729 4.84 -42.87 29.52
C GLU A 729 3.73 -43.07 30.56
N SER A 730 4.12 -43.49 31.77
CA SER A 730 3.22 -43.76 32.90
C SER A 730 3.46 -42.81 34.06
N GLY A 731 2.51 -42.71 35.00
CA GLY A 731 2.64 -41.85 36.17
C GLY A 731 2.73 -40.37 35.81
N SER A 732 3.79 -39.70 36.27
CA SER A 732 4.00 -38.25 36.13
C SER A 732 4.20 -37.82 34.66
N GLY A 733 4.83 -38.64 33.82
CA GLY A 733 4.99 -38.38 32.38
C GLY A 733 3.65 -38.26 31.66
N ARG A 734 2.70 -39.18 31.95
CA ARG A 734 1.33 -39.09 31.43
C ARG A 734 0.59 -37.84 31.90
N GLN A 735 0.80 -37.42 33.14
CA GLN A 735 0.17 -36.19 33.66
C GLN A 735 0.69 -34.94 32.95
N LEU A 736 1.99 -34.87 32.64
CA LEU A 736 2.59 -33.80 31.86
C LEU A 736 2.14 -33.83 30.39
N ALA A 737 2.07 -35.01 29.77
CA ALA A 737 1.51 -35.19 28.42
C ALA A 737 0.06 -34.68 28.35
N VAL A 738 -0.78 -35.06 29.30
CA VAL A 738 -2.18 -34.57 29.40
C VAL A 738 -2.22 -33.06 29.63
N ALA A 739 -1.32 -32.51 30.44
CA ALA A 739 -1.25 -31.07 30.66
C ALA A 739 -0.90 -30.32 29.37
N ALA A 740 0.08 -30.82 28.61
CA ALA A 740 0.47 -30.28 27.31
C ALA A 740 -0.67 -30.41 26.28
N LYS A 741 -1.34 -31.56 26.24
CA LYS A 741 -2.48 -31.83 25.35
C LYS A 741 -3.72 -31.00 25.65
N THR A 742 -3.94 -30.63 26.91
CA THR A 742 -5.12 -29.84 27.33
C THR A 742 -4.84 -28.35 27.45
N GLY A 743 -3.57 -27.92 27.43
CA GLY A 743 -3.14 -26.52 27.52
C GLY A 743 -3.38 -25.89 28.89
N LYS A 744 -3.68 -26.73 29.88
CA LYS A 744 -3.84 -26.33 31.29
C LYS A 744 -2.50 -26.25 32.01
N ALA A 745 -1.45 -25.86 31.29
CA ALA A 745 -0.10 -25.86 31.82
C ALA A 745 0.12 -24.76 32.89
N ASP A 746 -0.72 -23.72 32.93
CA ASP A 746 -0.31 -22.48 33.60
C ASP A 746 -0.67 -22.38 35.09
N LYS A 747 -1.77 -22.98 35.62
CA LYS A 747 -2.12 -22.86 37.08
C LYS A 747 -2.98 -23.97 37.70
N ASN A 748 -3.90 -24.59 36.97
CA ASN A 748 -4.87 -25.53 37.55
C ASN A 748 -4.36 -26.98 37.64
N ASN A 749 -3.09 -27.21 37.31
CA ASN A 749 -2.47 -28.52 37.38
C ASN A 749 -1.58 -28.62 38.62
N ALA A 750 -2.02 -29.39 39.61
CA ALA A 750 -1.32 -29.59 40.87
C ALA A 750 0.10 -30.16 40.71
N LEU A 751 0.40 -30.90 39.64
CA LEU A 751 1.77 -31.37 39.36
C LEU A 751 2.66 -30.21 38.90
N ILE A 752 2.19 -29.36 37.99
CA ILE A 752 2.98 -28.22 37.49
C ILE A 752 3.20 -27.20 38.60
N SER A 753 2.19 -26.93 39.43
CA SER A 753 2.37 -26.05 40.59
C SER A 753 3.42 -26.61 41.56
N ARG A 754 3.41 -27.93 41.83
CA ARG A 754 4.45 -28.56 42.67
C ARG A 754 5.84 -28.48 42.06
N LEU A 755 5.96 -28.70 40.74
CA LEU A 755 7.22 -28.54 40.01
C LEU A 755 7.73 -27.11 40.08
N MET A 756 6.87 -26.12 39.79
CA MET A 756 7.24 -24.71 39.81
C MET A 756 7.79 -24.29 41.18
N HIS A 757 7.04 -24.49 42.27
CA HIS A 757 7.49 -24.11 43.61
C HIS A 757 8.67 -24.96 44.09
N GLY A 758 8.63 -26.27 43.83
CA GLY A 758 9.66 -27.20 44.28
C GLY A 758 11.02 -26.94 43.61
N LEU A 759 11.03 -26.72 42.29
CA LEU A 759 12.25 -26.49 41.53
C LEU A 759 12.79 -25.08 41.73
N HIS A 760 11.93 -24.06 41.85
CA HIS A 760 12.36 -22.71 42.23
C HIS A 760 13.06 -22.72 43.58
N GLY A 761 12.44 -23.32 44.60
CA GLY A 761 13.03 -23.39 45.94
C GLY A 761 14.35 -24.17 45.95
N ALA A 762 14.40 -25.32 45.28
CA ALA A 762 15.63 -26.12 45.19
C ALA A 762 16.77 -25.38 44.48
N PHE A 763 16.47 -24.75 43.35
CA PHE A 763 17.46 -23.99 42.57
C PHE A 763 18.01 -22.81 43.39
N TRP A 764 17.14 -21.92 43.87
CA TRP A 764 17.59 -20.71 44.57
C TRP A 764 18.26 -21.02 45.91
N SER A 765 17.81 -22.05 46.64
CA SER A 765 18.47 -22.48 47.88
C SER A 765 19.87 -23.04 47.63
N ALA A 766 20.03 -23.84 46.56
CA ALA A 766 21.34 -24.36 46.17
C ALA A 766 22.27 -23.23 45.68
N CYS A 767 21.74 -22.29 44.89
CA CYS A 767 22.50 -21.10 44.50
C CYS A 767 22.92 -20.31 45.74
N ARG A 768 22.06 -20.12 46.74
CA ARG A 768 22.39 -19.38 47.97
C ARG A 768 23.54 -19.99 48.78
N GLN A 769 23.67 -21.31 48.74
CA GLN A 769 24.70 -22.08 49.43
C GLN A 769 25.98 -22.25 48.60
N SER A 770 25.95 -21.84 47.33
CA SER A 770 27.10 -21.93 46.43
C SER A 770 28.20 -20.95 46.82
N ALA A 771 29.46 -21.40 46.75
CA ALA A 771 30.63 -20.55 46.89
C ALA A 771 30.69 -19.41 45.85
N LEU A 772 29.97 -19.55 44.71
CA LEU A 772 29.91 -18.53 43.66
C LEU A 772 29.18 -17.24 44.11
N VAL A 773 28.34 -17.32 45.14
CA VAL A 773 27.61 -16.14 45.69
C VAL A 773 28.57 -15.14 46.32
N GLU A 774 29.65 -15.60 46.96
CA GLU A 774 30.65 -14.72 47.58
C GLU A 774 31.36 -13.83 46.55
N SER A 775 31.48 -14.30 45.31
CA SER A 775 32.07 -13.58 44.19
C SER A 775 31.16 -12.49 43.60
N HIS A 776 29.88 -12.43 44.02
CA HIS A 776 28.90 -11.50 43.47
C HIS A 776 28.28 -10.62 44.57
N ARG A 777 28.71 -9.35 44.63
CA ARG A 777 28.23 -8.38 45.62
C ARG A 777 26.71 -8.19 45.54
N GLY A 778 26.03 -8.35 46.68
CA GLY A 778 24.59 -8.11 46.82
C GLY A 778 23.69 -9.25 46.31
N VAL A 779 24.23 -10.28 45.65
CA VAL A 779 23.42 -11.40 45.14
C VAL A 779 22.82 -12.25 46.26
N GLY A 780 23.52 -12.40 47.39
CA GLY A 780 22.99 -13.14 48.54
C GLY A 780 21.68 -12.55 49.07
N GLU A 781 21.63 -11.23 49.27
CA GLU A 781 20.43 -10.52 49.73
C GLU A 781 19.28 -10.62 48.71
N GLU A 782 19.59 -10.53 47.43
CA GLU A 782 18.62 -10.70 46.34
C GLU A 782 18.05 -12.13 46.30
N ILE A 783 18.90 -13.16 46.46
CA ILE A 783 18.43 -14.55 46.53
C ILE A 783 17.58 -14.77 47.78
N ASP A 784 17.98 -14.21 48.93
CA ASP A 784 17.20 -14.29 50.16
C ASP A 784 15.82 -13.62 49.97
N ALA A 785 15.74 -12.52 49.23
CA ALA A 785 14.48 -11.87 48.84
C ALA A 785 13.64 -12.68 47.83
N ILE A 786 14.27 -13.48 46.95
CA ILE A 786 13.57 -14.38 46.03
C ILE A 786 12.99 -15.60 46.76
N LEU A 787 13.67 -16.07 47.81
CA LEU A 787 13.28 -17.21 48.63
C LEU A 787 12.19 -16.86 49.67
N GLY A 788 12.17 -15.61 50.14
CA GLY A 788 11.12 -15.06 51.00
C GLY A 788 9.80 -14.84 50.28
#